data_AF-A0A355GE00-F1
#
_entry.id   AF-A0A355GE00-F1
#
_cell.length_a   1.000
_cell.length_b   1.000
_cell.length_c   1.000
_cell.angle_alpha   90.00
_cell.angle_beta   90.00
_cell.angle_gamma   90.00
#
_symmetry.space_group_name_H-M   'P 1'
#
loop_
_entity.id
_entity.type
_entity.pdbx_description
1 polymer ?
#
loop_
_entity_poly.entity_id
_entity_poly.type
_entity_poly.pdbx_seq_one_letter_code
_entity_poly.pdbx_strand_id
1 'polypeptide(L)'
;FGSQAIDAGLNGSAPTVDQRGEARPADGDLSGTATVDIGAIELQSPPPAPLFGSGGDSSIADENTNIQISVVKQKTSVSSNGHTAALPGNADWLQEWDSFWVEVWVDTASGFGITDVLTDIAYNGAYFTATTVEFGSNFTFNRTAVIDDATGVVRNLGGSTSAANVGGTGYALLARIKFESLAGDQVEVDPADLTIEPLQLGLDVQNTQIDISGIGEVTVNVGALPETDLYPVIYDIDDNNAIDYRDLIFFTSAYNQNVFNATSPYASALDFDKSGKVDYRDLISLAGNYGKRKGGNTQVNFPANFGQKWVGNQLEVASGDDSVDQVIEAALDTWETALGVEDLDVQVIVHDFGTAQLGSGQSTVYNVDGIPVGGRVVIDDDANGLGWHVDVTDLPAIGAYDLYTVLLHEIGHVLGFTRYFSGFGSLVEEIGGELVFVGSDFTVNLDSTGLHVEDPAFADDLMSDTLDPGIRKSISAMNVQMLLESYASAQGTSGSGGAAPIFGTNQVPVEEIAEPVLIQSQEAAQTFMEQSSMSLVAPAVIKLTEEEDTNAGIQQTATFDVFQPSVFSDQQVADEIELDTSLFEDLYSSSEFEDALMDSDTDDRQLVFAHAENDSEWTLVDDLDGEQEAMDDAFTNWEGPLL
;
A
#
# COMPACT_ATOMS: atom_id res chain seq x y z
N PHE A 1 13.55 -42.45 7.09
CA PHE A 1 14.99 -42.35 6.77
C PHE A 1 15.48 -43.57 5.98
N GLY A 2 15.76 -43.43 4.69
CA GLY A 2 16.42 -44.44 3.85
C GLY A 2 17.94 -44.21 3.82
N SER A 3 18.73 -45.27 3.66
CA SER A 3 20.20 -45.18 3.57
C SER A 3 20.62 -44.43 2.30
N GLN A 4 21.60 -43.52 2.37
CA GLN A 4 22.21 -42.84 1.20
C GLN A 4 23.04 -43.78 0.29
N ALA A 5 23.02 -45.08 0.54
CA ALA A 5 23.88 -46.06 -0.14
C ALA A 5 23.15 -46.94 -1.17
N ILE A 6 21.87 -46.66 -1.46
CA ILE A 6 21.08 -47.34 -2.50
C ILE A 6 21.50 -46.79 -3.87
N ASP A 7 21.73 -47.66 -4.85
CA ASP A 7 22.08 -47.32 -6.24
C ASP A 7 23.31 -46.37 -6.39
N ALA A 8 24.18 -46.32 -5.37
CA ALA A 8 25.28 -45.35 -5.27
C ALA A 8 26.66 -45.90 -5.66
N GLY A 9 26.76 -47.18 -6.05
CA GLY A 9 28.03 -47.86 -6.33
C GLY A 9 28.47 -47.84 -7.80
N LEU A 10 29.50 -48.63 -8.12
CA LEU A 10 30.06 -48.74 -9.48
C LEU A 10 29.92 -50.16 -10.04
N ASN A 11 29.06 -50.34 -11.05
CA ASN A 11 28.74 -51.64 -11.63
C ASN A 11 29.97 -52.42 -12.15
N GLY A 12 30.97 -51.71 -12.70
CA GLY A 12 32.13 -52.33 -13.36
C GLY A 12 33.09 -53.11 -12.44
N SER A 13 33.01 -52.90 -11.12
CA SER A 13 33.89 -53.52 -10.13
C SER A 13 33.14 -54.37 -9.11
N ALA A 14 31.84 -54.55 -9.28
CA ALA A 14 30.99 -55.27 -8.35
C ALA A 14 30.99 -56.78 -8.62
N PRO A 15 30.98 -57.61 -7.56
CA PRO A 15 30.62 -59.02 -7.70
C PRO A 15 29.23 -59.18 -8.32
N THR A 16 29.04 -60.21 -9.15
CA THR A 16 27.78 -60.45 -9.86
C THR A 16 26.62 -60.86 -8.95
N VAL A 17 26.91 -61.21 -7.70
CA VAL A 17 25.92 -61.51 -6.67
C VAL A 17 26.32 -60.90 -5.33
N ASP A 18 25.33 -60.59 -4.50
CA ASP A 18 25.53 -60.13 -3.13
C ASP A 18 25.84 -61.29 -2.16
N GLN A 19 26.02 -61.00 -0.86
CA GLN A 19 26.36 -62.02 0.14
C GLN A 19 25.26 -63.07 0.39
N ARG A 20 24.03 -62.83 -0.09
CA ARG A 20 22.91 -63.77 -0.03
C ARG A 20 22.78 -64.59 -1.31
N GLY A 21 23.52 -64.22 -2.37
CA GLY A 21 23.45 -64.83 -3.69
C GLY A 21 22.46 -64.15 -4.64
N GLU A 22 21.93 -62.98 -4.29
CA GLU A 22 21.03 -62.20 -5.15
C GLU A 22 21.83 -61.45 -6.23
N ALA A 23 21.26 -61.31 -7.43
CA ALA A 23 21.95 -60.72 -8.57
C ALA A 23 22.19 -59.21 -8.39
N ARG A 24 23.34 -58.72 -8.88
CA ARG A 24 23.68 -57.29 -8.96
C ARG A 24 24.05 -56.90 -10.41
N PRO A 25 23.73 -55.69 -10.89
CA PRO A 25 22.98 -54.63 -10.19
C PRO A 25 21.46 -54.82 -10.26
N ALA A 26 20.73 -54.33 -9.26
CA ALA A 26 19.29 -54.17 -9.26
C ALA A 26 18.92 -52.68 -9.08
N ASP A 27 17.79 -52.25 -9.64
CA ASP A 27 17.26 -50.88 -9.45
C ASP A 27 16.48 -50.83 -8.13
N GLY A 28 17.19 -50.53 -7.05
CA GLY A 28 16.70 -50.60 -5.67
C GLY A 28 15.83 -49.40 -5.28
N ASP A 29 15.96 -48.26 -5.97
CA ASP A 29 15.17 -47.05 -5.78
C ASP A 29 14.06 -46.82 -6.82
N LEU A 30 13.99 -47.67 -7.86
CA LEU A 30 13.05 -47.58 -8.98
C LEU A 30 13.18 -46.30 -9.81
N SER A 31 14.37 -45.70 -9.84
CA SER A 31 14.68 -44.54 -10.69
C SER A 31 14.75 -44.88 -12.19
N GLY A 32 14.70 -46.17 -12.54
CA GLY A 32 14.80 -46.68 -13.91
C GLY A 32 16.24 -47.00 -14.34
N THR A 33 17.23 -46.86 -13.46
CA THR A 33 18.65 -47.11 -13.72
C THR A 33 19.26 -48.04 -12.67
N ALA A 34 19.46 -49.31 -13.03
CA ALA A 34 20.05 -50.29 -12.10
C ALA A 34 21.54 -50.02 -11.81
N THR A 35 21.85 -49.67 -10.56
CA THR A 35 23.21 -49.43 -10.09
C THR A 35 23.48 -50.26 -8.83
N VAL A 36 24.69 -50.76 -8.69
CA VAL A 36 25.02 -51.60 -7.53
C VAL A 36 24.99 -50.79 -6.23
N ASP A 37 24.43 -51.35 -5.16
CA ASP A 37 24.47 -50.70 -3.84
C ASP A 37 25.89 -50.70 -3.24
N ILE A 38 26.19 -49.72 -2.39
CA ILE A 38 27.45 -49.74 -1.63
C ILE A 38 27.28 -50.65 -0.41
N GLY A 39 27.84 -51.85 -0.48
CA GLY A 39 27.84 -52.79 0.66
C GLY A 39 27.80 -54.26 0.24
N ALA A 40 27.57 -55.12 1.23
CA ALA A 40 27.53 -56.57 1.06
C ALA A 40 26.18 -57.12 0.56
N ILE A 41 25.16 -56.26 0.47
CA ILE A 41 23.77 -56.59 0.18
C ILE A 41 23.31 -55.74 -1.00
N GLU A 42 22.57 -56.34 -1.93
CA GLU A 42 21.82 -55.63 -2.97
C GLU A 42 20.34 -55.57 -2.62
N LEU A 43 19.76 -54.39 -2.72
CA LEU A 43 18.34 -54.13 -2.59
C LEU A 43 17.65 -54.45 -3.92
N GLN A 44 16.92 -55.57 -3.97
CA GLN A 44 16.26 -56.03 -5.20
C GLN A 44 15.02 -55.23 -5.58
N SER A 45 14.49 -54.47 -4.63
CA SER A 45 13.32 -53.59 -4.75
C SER A 45 13.32 -52.69 -3.53
N PRO A 46 12.77 -51.48 -3.58
CA PRO A 46 12.69 -50.60 -2.43
C PRO A 46 12.09 -51.39 -1.26
N PRO A 47 12.62 -51.24 -0.03
CA PRO A 47 12.02 -51.90 1.11
C PRO A 47 10.54 -51.52 1.09
N PRO A 48 9.62 -52.49 1.28
CA PRO A 48 8.23 -52.13 1.48
C PRO A 48 8.22 -51.01 2.52
N ALA A 49 7.48 -49.93 2.24
CA ALA A 49 7.29 -48.83 3.18
C ALA A 49 7.15 -49.45 4.57
N PRO A 50 7.89 -48.98 5.59
CA PRO A 50 7.90 -49.60 6.90
C PRO A 50 6.45 -49.94 7.23
N LEU A 51 6.21 -51.23 7.54
CA LEU A 51 4.89 -51.70 7.91
C LEU A 51 4.59 -51.04 9.25
N PHE A 52 4.16 -49.78 9.21
CA PHE A 52 3.40 -49.21 10.29
C PHE A 52 2.20 -50.14 10.40
N GLY A 53 2.09 -50.80 11.56
CA GLY A 53 0.81 -51.35 11.95
C GLY A 53 -0.26 -50.26 11.82
N SER A 54 -1.53 -50.66 11.84
CA SER A 54 -2.70 -49.77 11.89
C SER A 54 -2.65 -48.78 13.08
N GLY A 55 -1.73 -47.83 13.05
CA GLY A 55 -1.16 -47.15 14.20
C GLY A 55 0.19 -46.51 13.85
N GLY A 56 0.28 -45.86 12.70
CA GLY A 56 1.24 -44.76 12.55
C GLY A 56 1.03 -43.80 13.73
N ASP A 57 2.11 -43.22 14.25
CA ASP A 57 1.99 -42.27 15.35
C ASP A 57 1.15 -41.09 14.88
N SER A 58 -0.10 -41.01 15.35
CA SER A 58 -1.02 -39.95 14.94
C SER A 58 -0.45 -38.59 15.27
N SER A 59 0.37 -38.46 16.33
CA SER A 59 1.00 -37.18 16.68
C SER A 59 1.93 -36.66 15.58
N ILE A 60 2.65 -37.53 14.86
CA ILE A 60 3.51 -37.10 13.75
C ILE A 60 2.65 -36.64 12.57
N ALA A 61 1.53 -37.32 12.29
CA ALA A 61 0.63 -36.91 11.23
C ALA A 61 -0.11 -35.61 11.59
N ASP A 62 -0.57 -35.47 12.83
CA ASP A 62 -1.22 -34.27 13.37
C ASP A 62 -0.28 -33.04 13.29
N GLU A 63 1.00 -33.20 13.67
CA GLU A 63 1.98 -32.12 13.66
C GLU A 63 2.45 -31.71 12.26
N ASN A 64 2.22 -32.55 11.24
CA ASN A 64 2.78 -32.34 9.90
C ASN A 64 1.75 -32.43 8.77
N THR A 65 0.46 -32.51 9.08
CA THR A 65 -0.61 -32.43 8.08
C THR A 65 -1.09 -31.01 8.00
N ASN A 66 -0.96 -30.43 6.81
CA ASN A 66 -1.25 -29.03 6.60
C ASN A 66 -2.22 -28.85 5.43
N ILE A 67 -2.99 -27.77 5.51
CA ILE A 67 -3.75 -27.21 4.40
C ILE A 67 -3.32 -25.76 4.20
N GLN A 68 -3.05 -25.38 2.96
CA GLN A 68 -2.65 -24.03 2.60
C GLN A 68 -3.39 -23.59 1.35
N ILE A 69 -3.58 -22.29 1.20
CA ILE A 69 -4.14 -21.70 0.00
C ILE A 69 -3.15 -20.73 -0.61
N SER A 70 -3.26 -20.53 -1.92
CA SER A 70 -2.45 -19.56 -2.66
C SER A 70 -3.30 -18.86 -3.71
N VAL A 71 -3.08 -17.56 -3.89
CA VAL A 71 -3.81 -16.71 -4.86
C VAL A 71 -2.94 -16.49 -6.08
N VAL A 72 -3.38 -16.93 -7.26
CA VAL A 72 -2.59 -16.83 -8.50
C VAL A 72 -3.43 -16.35 -9.68
N LYS A 73 -2.91 -15.42 -10.48
CA LYS A 73 -3.57 -15.00 -11.75
C LYS A 73 -3.52 -16.10 -12.82
N GLN A 74 -2.48 -16.95 -12.77
CA GLN A 74 -2.29 -18.07 -13.68
C GLN A 74 -2.12 -19.36 -12.89
N LYS A 75 -2.72 -20.46 -13.37
CA LYS A 75 -2.68 -21.76 -12.69
C LYS A 75 -1.24 -22.24 -12.52
N THR A 76 -0.93 -22.76 -11.33
CA THR A 76 0.38 -23.34 -11.05
C THR A 76 0.59 -24.62 -11.86
N SER A 77 1.80 -24.80 -12.39
CA SER A 77 2.14 -26.05 -13.05
C SER A 77 2.40 -27.14 -12.01
N VAL A 78 1.69 -28.26 -12.10
CA VAL A 78 1.89 -29.43 -11.24
C VAL A 78 2.54 -30.57 -12.02
N SER A 79 3.28 -31.42 -11.31
CA SER A 79 3.84 -32.64 -11.86
C SER A 79 2.76 -33.62 -12.32
N SER A 80 3.17 -34.71 -12.99
CA SER A 80 2.24 -35.77 -13.44
C SER A 80 1.50 -36.45 -12.29
N ASN A 81 2.07 -36.45 -11.08
CA ASN A 81 1.42 -36.92 -9.87
C ASN A 81 0.72 -35.79 -9.10
N GLY A 82 0.43 -34.63 -9.71
CA GLY A 82 -0.38 -33.57 -9.10
C GLY A 82 0.25 -32.88 -7.89
N HIS A 83 1.59 -32.87 -7.81
CA HIS A 83 2.32 -32.20 -6.72
C HIS A 83 3.13 -31.01 -7.23
N THR A 84 3.51 -30.15 -6.29
CA THR A 84 4.61 -29.20 -6.43
C THR A 84 5.58 -29.36 -5.27
N ALA A 85 6.86 -29.04 -5.49
CA ALA A 85 7.88 -29.11 -4.45
C ALA A 85 7.82 -27.91 -3.48
N ALA A 86 7.28 -26.78 -3.94
CA ALA A 86 7.08 -25.57 -3.17
C ALA A 86 5.74 -24.93 -3.55
N LEU A 87 5.09 -24.28 -2.58
CA LEU A 87 3.89 -23.49 -2.84
C LEU A 87 4.22 -22.35 -3.82
N PRO A 88 3.30 -22.02 -4.75
CA PRO A 88 3.46 -20.84 -5.58
C PRO A 88 3.44 -19.57 -4.72
N GLY A 89 4.14 -18.52 -5.17
CA GLY A 89 3.98 -17.19 -4.58
C GLY A 89 2.57 -16.66 -4.83
N ASN A 90 2.02 -15.96 -3.84
CA ASN A 90 0.75 -15.26 -4.01
C ASN A 90 0.90 -14.10 -5.01
N ALA A 91 -0.20 -13.69 -5.61
CA ALA A 91 -0.25 -12.41 -6.29
C ALA A 91 -0.05 -11.30 -5.25
N ASP A 92 0.87 -10.38 -5.50
CA ASP A 92 1.10 -9.23 -4.63
C ASP A 92 -0.18 -8.39 -4.52
N TRP A 93 -0.85 -8.17 -5.66
CA TRP A 93 -2.11 -7.44 -5.73
C TRP A 93 -3.01 -7.87 -6.90
N LEU A 94 -4.30 -7.56 -6.73
CA LEU A 94 -5.39 -7.74 -7.68
C LEU A 94 -6.14 -6.42 -7.85
N GLN A 95 -6.78 -6.26 -9.00
CA GLN A 95 -7.77 -5.20 -9.22
C GLN A 95 -9.17 -5.78 -9.39
N GLU A 96 -10.18 -4.96 -9.14
CA GLU A 96 -11.60 -5.35 -9.13
C GLU A 96 -12.02 -6.20 -10.34
N TRP A 97 -11.56 -5.91 -11.57
CA TRP A 97 -11.96 -6.63 -12.78
C TRP A 97 -11.09 -7.84 -13.11
N ASP A 98 -10.15 -8.22 -12.25
CA ASP A 98 -9.29 -9.37 -12.48
C ASP A 98 -10.09 -10.69 -12.38
N SER A 99 -9.51 -11.72 -12.98
CA SER A 99 -9.88 -13.10 -12.67
C SER A 99 -8.64 -13.84 -12.22
N PHE A 100 -8.81 -14.62 -11.15
CA PHE A 100 -7.72 -15.34 -10.50
C PHE A 100 -8.18 -16.70 -10.00
N TRP A 101 -7.23 -17.47 -9.49
CA TRP A 101 -7.45 -18.78 -8.91
C TRP A 101 -6.99 -18.79 -7.45
N VAL A 102 -7.82 -19.35 -6.58
CA VAL A 102 -7.39 -19.81 -5.26
C VAL A 102 -7.08 -21.28 -5.38
N GLU A 103 -5.82 -21.64 -5.24
CA GLU A 103 -5.35 -23.03 -5.27
C GLU A 103 -5.22 -23.55 -3.85
N VAL A 104 -5.90 -24.66 -3.56
CA VAL A 104 -5.91 -25.32 -2.25
C VAL A 104 -4.96 -26.50 -2.28
N TRP A 105 -3.98 -26.47 -1.39
CA TRP A 105 -2.89 -27.43 -1.29
C TRP A 105 -2.96 -28.18 0.03
N VAL A 106 -2.55 -29.44 -0.01
CA VAL A 106 -2.42 -30.28 1.19
C VAL A 106 -1.11 -31.02 1.18
N ASP A 107 -0.49 -31.15 2.35
CA ASP A 107 0.71 -31.95 2.56
C ASP A 107 0.66 -32.69 3.91
N THR A 108 1.47 -33.73 4.03
CA THR A 108 1.61 -34.54 5.24
C THR A 108 3.06 -34.97 5.41
N ALA A 109 3.44 -35.42 6.61
CA ALA A 109 4.77 -35.99 6.87
C ALA A 109 5.18 -37.09 5.86
N SER A 110 6.48 -37.13 5.55
CA SER A 110 7.04 -38.11 4.62
C SER A 110 6.77 -39.54 5.06
N GLY A 111 6.31 -40.38 4.12
CA GLY A 111 5.94 -41.78 4.38
C GLY A 111 4.48 -41.98 4.76
N PHE A 112 3.69 -40.90 4.89
CA PHE A 112 2.24 -40.93 4.96
C PHE A 112 1.63 -40.53 3.62
N GLY A 113 0.33 -40.81 3.47
CA GLY A 113 -0.45 -40.40 2.30
C GLY A 113 -1.86 -40.06 2.69
N ILE A 114 -2.33 -38.91 2.23
CA ILE A 114 -3.70 -38.43 2.40
C ILE A 114 -4.64 -39.32 1.60
N THR A 115 -5.77 -39.70 2.19
CA THR A 115 -6.83 -40.49 1.52
C THR A 115 -8.08 -39.67 1.25
N ASP A 116 -8.47 -38.79 2.18
CA ASP A 116 -9.67 -37.98 2.07
C ASP A 116 -9.40 -36.57 2.59
N VAL A 117 -10.00 -35.58 1.94
CA VAL A 117 -9.96 -34.17 2.35
C VAL A 117 -11.35 -33.58 2.21
N LEU A 118 -11.76 -32.80 3.20
CA LEU A 118 -12.95 -31.97 3.19
C LEU A 118 -12.63 -30.63 3.86
N THR A 119 -13.01 -29.51 3.26
CA THR A 119 -12.80 -28.17 3.79
C THR A 119 -13.86 -27.21 3.24
N ASP A 120 -14.02 -26.06 3.89
CA ASP A 120 -14.80 -24.93 3.41
C ASP A 120 -13.85 -23.74 3.19
N ILE A 121 -14.06 -22.99 2.10
CA ILE A 121 -13.28 -21.78 1.80
C ILE A 121 -14.22 -20.58 1.82
N ALA A 122 -14.06 -19.70 2.80
CA ALA A 122 -14.77 -18.43 2.85
C ALA A 122 -14.05 -17.37 2.02
N TYR A 123 -14.80 -16.38 1.53
CA TYR A 123 -14.34 -15.24 0.74
C TYR A 123 -15.32 -14.08 0.87
N ASN A 124 -14.89 -12.86 0.52
CA ASN A 124 -15.80 -11.73 0.46
C ASN A 124 -16.59 -11.72 -0.86
N GLY A 125 -17.84 -12.18 -0.80
CA GLY A 125 -18.77 -12.20 -1.93
C GLY A 125 -19.26 -10.82 -2.41
N ALA A 126 -18.86 -9.72 -1.75
CA ALA A 126 -19.11 -8.37 -2.27
C ALA A 126 -18.10 -8.00 -3.38
N TYR A 127 -16.91 -8.61 -3.40
CA TYR A 127 -15.82 -8.22 -4.30
C TYR A 127 -15.61 -9.20 -5.45
N PHE A 128 -15.82 -10.49 -5.20
CA PHE A 128 -15.66 -11.53 -6.21
C PHE A 128 -16.60 -12.69 -5.96
N THR A 129 -17.12 -13.25 -7.05
CA THR A 129 -17.89 -14.49 -7.06
C THR A 129 -16.99 -15.68 -7.40
N ALA A 130 -17.08 -16.77 -6.64
CA ALA A 130 -16.50 -18.05 -7.06
C ALA A 130 -17.35 -18.68 -8.18
N THR A 131 -16.76 -19.05 -9.32
CA THR A 131 -17.54 -19.50 -10.50
C THR A 131 -17.34 -20.97 -10.85
N THR A 132 -16.13 -21.50 -10.67
CA THR A 132 -15.78 -22.87 -11.09
C THR A 132 -14.77 -23.50 -10.13
N VAL A 133 -14.89 -24.81 -9.91
CA VAL A 133 -13.91 -25.62 -9.17
C VAL A 133 -13.27 -26.66 -10.08
N GLU A 134 -11.94 -26.69 -10.14
CA GLU A 134 -11.14 -27.70 -10.81
C GLU A 134 -10.43 -28.58 -9.77
N PHE A 135 -10.82 -29.85 -9.68
CA PHE A 135 -10.17 -30.79 -8.75
C PHE A 135 -8.77 -31.21 -9.25
N GLY A 136 -7.83 -31.31 -8.31
CA GLY A 136 -6.50 -31.81 -8.56
C GLY A 136 -6.50 -33.26 -9.06
N SER A 137 -5.45 -33.64 -9.77
CA SER A 137 -5.37 -34.94 -10.44
C SER A 137 -5.27 -36.14 -9.48
N ASN A 138 -4.83 -35.91 -8.23
CA ASN A 138 -4.73 -36.97 -7.22
C ASN A 138 -6.08 -37.40 -6.65
N PHE A 139 -7.02 -36.47 -6.50
CA PHE A 139 -8.31 -36.73 -5.85
C PHE A 139 -9.34 -37.05 -6.92
N THR A 140 -9.60 -38.33 -7.17
CA THR A 140 -10.45 -38.80 -8.29
C THR A 140 -11.79 -39.38 -7.85
N PHE A 141 -12.00 -39.55 -6.55
CA PHE A 141 -13.22 -40.11 -5.96
C PHE A 141 -13.90 -39.08 -5.05
N ASN A 142 -15.20 -39.28 -4.77
CA ASN A 142 -16.01 -38.48 -3.83
C ASN A 142 -15.81 -36.96 -3.95
N ARG A 143 -15.63 -36.43 -5.16
CA ARG A 143 -15.43 -35.01 -5.40
C ARG A 143 -16.69 -34.23 -5.05
N THR A 144 -16.56 -33.31 -4.10
CA THR A 144 -17.62 -32.43 -3.65
C THR A 144 -17.14 -30.99 -3.68
N ALA A 145 -18.05 -30.09 -4.06
CA ALA A 145 -17.90 -28.64 -3.91
C ALA A 145 -19.28 -28.02 -4.11
N VAL A 146 -19.68 -27.11 -3.23
CA VAL A 146 -20.92 -26.34 -3.34
C VAL A 146 -20.57 -24.87 -3.17
N ILE A 147 -20.64 -24.12 -4.26
CA ILE A 147 -20.46 -22.66 -4.23
C ILE A 147 -21.74 -22.04 -3.65
N ASP A 148 -21.62 -21.37 -2.51
CA ASP A 148 -22.68 -20.56 -1.91
C ASP A 148 -22.22 -19.09 -1.79
N ASP A 149 -22.38 -18.40 -2.91
CA ASP A 149 -22.00 -17.00 -3.08
C ASP A 149 -22.78 -16.04 -2.17
N ALA A 150 -24.05 -16.34 -1.90
CA ALA A 150 -24.87 -15.53 -0.99
C ALA A 150 -24.32 -15.50 0.45
N THR A 151 -23.53 -16.51 0.83
CA THR A 151 -22.85 -16.58 2.12
C THR A 151 -21.34 -16.33 2.01
N GLY A 152 -20.79 -16.16 0.81
CA GLY A 152 -19.35 -16.02 0.58
C GLY A 152 -18.56 -17.29 0.94
N VAL A 153 -19.08 -18.50 0.67
CA VAL A 153 -18.38 -19.74 1.03
C VAL A 153 -18.47 -20.80 -0.06
N VAL A 154 -17.34 -21.42 -0.42
CA VAL A 154 -17.28 -22.69 -1.14
C VAL A 154 -17.30 -23.83 -0.13
N ARG A 155 -18.47 -24.44 0.04
CA ARG A 155 -18.72 -25.47 1.05
C ARG A 155 -18.43 -26.88 0.55
N ASN A 156 -18.06 -27.76 1.47
CA ASN A 156 -17.78 -29.16 1.23
C ASN A 156 -16.80 -29.36 0.08
N LEU A 157 -15.78 -28.50 -0.03
CA LEU A 157 -14.71 -28.67 -1.01
C LEU A 157 -13.87 -29.88 -0.59
N GLY A 158 -13.91 -30.95 -1.39
CA GLY A 158 -13.26 -32.18 -0.96
C GLY A 158 -13.18 -33.24 -2.04
N GLY A 159 -12.39 -34.27 -1.74
CA GLY A 159 -12.20 -35.42 -2.61
C GLY A 159 -11.35 -36.49 -1.95
N SER A 160 -11.45 -37.70 -2.50
CA SER A 160 -10.72 -38.86 -2.01
C SER A 160 -9.75 -39.40 -3.07
N THR A 161 -8.72 -40.10 -2.60
CA THR A 161 -7.71 -40.74 -3.43
C THR A 161 -7.35 -42.13 -2.93
N SER A 162 -6.98 -43.00 -3.88
CA SER A 162 -6.35 -44.30 -3.59
C SER A 162 -4.87 -44.32 -3.97
N ALA A 163 -4.31 -43.17 -4.38
CA ALA A 163 -2.91 -43.05 -4.72
C ALA A 163 -2.06 -43.03 -3.44
N ALA A 164 -0.92 -43.71 -3.48
CA ALA A 164 0.00 -43.72 -2.35
C ALA A 164 0.78 -42.40 -2.26
N ASN A 165 1.14 -42.01 -1.03
CA ASN A 165 2.00 -40.86 -0.72
C ASN A 165 1.50 -39.49 -1.19
N VAL A 166 0.19 -39.31 -1.41
CA VAL A 166 -0.37 -37.98 -1.72
C VAL A 166 -0.12 -37.05 -0.54
N GLY A 167 0.52 -35.91 -0.80
CA GLY A 167 0.95 -34.94 0.23
C GLY A 167 2.24 -35.32 0.96
N GLY A 168 2.73 -36.56 0.85
CA GLY A 168 3.92 -37.03 1.57
C GLY A 168 5.25 -36.78 0.85
N THR A 169 5.20 -36.29 -0.40
CA THR A 169 6.38 -35.99 -1.24
C THR A 169 6.43 -34.53 -1.69
N GLY A 170 5.65 -33.65 -1.05
CA GLY A 170 5.44 -32.25 -1.42
C GLY A 170 3.97 -31.88 -1.34
N TYR A 171 3.62 -30.70 -1.83
CA TYR A 171 2.26 -30.17 -1.78
C TYR A 171 1.41 -30.79 -2.87
N ALA A 172 0.35 -31.49 -2.51
CA ALA A 172 -0.62 -32.04 -3.44
C ALA A 172 -1.74 -31.03 -3.69
N LEU A 173 -2.08 -30.81 -4.97
CA LEU A 173 -3.21 -29.95 -5.32
C LEU A 173 -4.52 -30.68 -4.98
N LEU A 174 -5.32 -30.10 -4.08
CA LEU A 174 -6.69 -30.57 -3.80
C LEU A 174 -7.64 -30.08 -4.90
N ALA A 175 -7.69 -28.76 -5.08
CA ALA A 175 -8.56 -28.11 -6.05
C ALA A 175 -8.10 -26.68 -6.35
N ARG A 176 -8.65 -26.12 -7.43
CA ARG A 176 -8.56 -24.70 -7.78
C ARG A 176 -9.95 -24.13 -7.86
N ILE A 177 -10.18 -22.99 -7.21
CA ILE A 177 -11.42 -22.24 -7.31
C ILE A 177 -11.15 -21.03 -8.18
N LYS A 178 -11.92 -20.84 -9.24
CA LYS A 178 -11.88 -19.65 -10.08
C LYS A 178 -12.72 -18.56 -9.44
N PHE A 179 -12.14 -17.37 -9.30
CA PHE A 179 -12.83 -16.15 -8.89
C PHE A 179 -12.90 -15.18 -10.06
N GLU A 180 -14.07 -14.58 -10.22
CA GLU A 180 -14.38 -13.61 -11.28
C GLU A 180 -15.25 -12.50 -10.70
N SER A 181 -15.02 -11.28 -11.17
CA SER A 181 -15.81 -10.12 -10.79
C SER A 181 -17.06 -10.03 -11.66
N LEU A 182 -18.21 -10.38 -11.10
CA LEU A 182 -19.52 -10.42 -11.77
C LEU A 182 -20.31 -9.13 -11.57
N ALA A 183 -21.49 -9.04 -12.20
CA ALA A 183 -22.29 -7.81 -12.26
C ALA A 183 -22.86 -7.31 -10.93
N GLY A 184 -22.72 -8.05 -9.83
CA GLY A 184 -23.09 -7.63 -8.48
C GLY A 184 -21.90 -7.41 -7.55
N ASP A 185 -20.69 -7.76 -8.02
CA ASP A 185 -19.47 -7.57 -7.29
C ASP A 185 -18.97 -6.14 -7.54
N GLN A 186 -18.40 -5.45 -6.56
CA GLN A 186 -17.83 -4.13 -6.76
C GLN A 186 -16.81 -3.79 -5.65
N VAL A 187 -15.74 -3.12 -6.04
CA VAL A 187 -14.83 -2.44 -5.12
C VAL A 187 -14.91 -0.96 -5.47
N GLU A 188 -15.51 -0.18 -4.58
CA GLU A 188 -15.83 1.22 -4.83
C GLU A 188 -14.59 2.10 -4.76
N VAL A 189 -14.52 3.12 -5.61
CA VAL A 189 -13.58 4.23 -5.46
C VAL A 189 -14.19 5.26 -4.51
N ASP A 190 -13.66 5.42 -3.30
CA ASP A 190 -14.05 6.54 -2.44
C ASP A 190 -13.35 7.83 -2.92
N PRO A 191 -14.10 8.82 -3.41
CA PRO A 191 -13.51 10.08 -3.86
C PRO A 191 -12.92 10.92 -2.72
N ALA A 192 -13.34 10.71 -1.47
CA ALA A 192 -12.87 11.49 -0.32
C ALA A 192 -11.50 11.03 0.19
N ASP A 193 -11.10 9.80 -0.11
CA ASP A 193 -9.83 9.25 0.35
C ASP A 193 -8.66 9.87 -0.42
N LEU A 194 -7.61 10.28 0.31
CA LEU A 194 -6.39 10.82 -0.31
C LEU A 194 -5.56 9.70 -0.96
N THR A 195 -5.51 8.55 -0.29
CA THR A 195 -4.79 7.34 -0.69
C THR A 195 -5.76 6.18 -0.76
N ILE A 196 -5.58 5.30 -1.72
CA ILE A 196 -6.44 4.14 -1.88
C ILE A 196 -5.81 3.00 -1.11
N GLU A 197 -6.41 2.62 0.00
CA GLU A 197 -5.91 1.51 0.80
C GLU A 197 -6.29 0.16 0.17
N PRO A 198 -5.39 -0.83 0.21
CA PRO A 198 -5.71 -2.16 -0.26
C PRO A 198 -6.76 -2.82 0.64
N LEU A 199 -7.77 -3.41 0.01
CA LEU A 199 -8.73 -4.25 0.69
C LEU A 199 -8.24 -5.70 0.78
N GLN A 200 -8.78 -6.45 1.72
CA GLN A 200 -8.54 -7.88 1.84
C GLN A 200 -9.62 -8.69 1.12
N LEU A 201 -9.22 -9.80 0.49
CA LEU A 201 -10.13 -10.73 -0.21
C LEU A 201 -11.08 -11.49 0.74
N GLY A 202 -10.86 -11.42 2.06
CA GLY A 202 -11.66 -12.12 3.07
C GLY A 202 -11.53 -13.65 3.00
N LEU A 203 -10.40 -14.15 2.50
CA LEU A 203 -10.16 -15.59 2.37
C LEU A 203 -9.94 -16.23 3.73
N ASP A 204 -10.64 -17.32 4.00
CA ASP A 204 -10.46 -18.10 5.22
C ASP A 204 -10.71 -19.59 4.97
N VAL A 205 -10.00 -20.45 5.71
CA VAL A 205 -10.09 -21.92 5.59
C VAL A 205 -10.81 -22.47 6.82
N GLN A 206 -11.97 -23.06 6.60
CA GLN A 206 -12.90 -23.46 7.67
C GLN A 206 -13.24 -24.95 7.59
N ASN A 207 -13.67 -25.51 8.72
CA ASN A 207 -14.24 -26.87 8.81
C ASN A 207 -13.39 -27.98 8.15
N THR A 208 -12.06 -27.86 8.23
CA THR A 208 -11.15 -28.81 7.56
C THR A 208 -11.07 -30.14 8.28
N GLN A 209 -11.17 -31.23 7.51
CA GLN A 209 -10.98 -32.62 7.91
C GLN A 209 -10.10 -33.31 6.87
N ILE A 210 -9.05 -33.99 7.33
CA ILE A 210 -8.13 -34.74 6.47
C ILE A 210 -7.93 -36.13 7.07
N ASP A 211 -8.09 -37.17 6.25
CA ASP A 211 -7.79 -38.55 6.62
C ASP A 211 -6.45 -38.99 6.03
N ILE A 212 -5.66 -39.67 6.86
CA ILE A 212 -4.37 -40.26 6.48
C ILE A 212 -4.48 -41.78 6.43
N SER A 213 -3.91 -42.37 5.38
CA SER A 213 -3.88 -43.82 5.18
C SER A 213 -3.28 -44.55 6.38
N GLY A 214 -4.07 -45.42 7.02
CA GLY A 214 -3.63 -46.24 8.15
C GLY A 214 -3.68 -45.55 9.52
N ILE A 215 -4.11 -44.28 9.57
CA ILE A 215 -4.33 -43.51 10.80
C ILE A 215 -5.82 -43.14 10.92
N GLY A 216 -6.42 -42.61 9.86
CA GLY A 216 -7.75 -41.98 9.88
C GLY A 216 -7.64 -40.46 9.97
N GLU A 217 -8.70 -39.81 10.46
CA GLU A 217 -8.78 -38.36 10.64
C GLU A 217 -7.67 -37.84 11.57
N VAL A 218 -7.05 -36.73 11.18
CA VAL A 218 -5.98 -36.05 11.92
C VAL A 218 -6.32 -34.59 12.21
N THR A 219 -5.62 -34.00 13.18
CA THR A 219 -5.63 -32.56 13.38
C THR A 219 -4.88 -31.89 12.23
N VAL A 220 -5.46 -30.85 11.64
CA VAL A 220 -4.92 -30.16 10.47
C VAL A 220 -4.40 -28.79 10.86
N ASN A 221 -3.18 -28.47 10.44
CA ASN A 221 -2.63 -27.12 10.58
C ASN A 221 -3.01 -26.29 9.36
N VAL A 222 -3.69 -25.17 9.58
CA VAL A 222 -3.98 -24.20 8.52
C VAL A 222 -2.75 -23.31 8.37
N GLY A 223 -2.22 -23.21 7.15
CA GLY A 223 -1.11 -22.32 6.84
C GLY A 223 -1.51 -20.84 6.92
N ALA A 224 -0.50 -19.96 6.84
CA ALA A 224 -0.75 -18.52 6.74
C ALA A 224 -1.66 -18.22 5.54
N LEU A 225 -2.62 -17.32 5.75
CA LEU A 225 -3.50 -16.87 4.69
C LEU A 225 -2.73 -15.94 3.72
N PRO A 226 -3.09 -15.91 2.43
CA PRO A 226 -2.48 -15.02 1.45
C PRO A 226 -2.70 -13.54 1.81
N GLU A 227 -1.60 -12.78 1.88
CA GLU A 227 -1.60 -11.32 1.89
C GLU A 227 -1.58 -10.85 0.44
N THR A 228 -2.77 -10.74 -0.17
CA THR A 228 -2.95 -10.21 -1.52
C THR A 228 -3.81 -8.97 -1.44
N ASP A 229 -3.24 -7.85 -1.87
CA ASP A 229 -3.93 -6.57 -1.90
C ASP A 229 -5.03 -6.54 -2.98
N LEU A 230 -6.16 -5.91 -2.68
CA LEU A 230 -7.24 -5.68 -3.62
C LEU A 230 -7.49 -4.19 -3.80
N TYR A 231 -7.37 -3.71 -5.04
CA TYR A 231 -7.63 -2.32 -5.40
C TYR A 231 -8.86 -2.16 -6.31
N PRO A 232 -9.59 -1.04 -6.21
CA PRO A 232 -10.57 -0.67 -7.22
C PRO A 232 -9.92 -0.36 -8.57
N VAL A 233 -10.72 -0.34 -9.64
CA VAL A 233 -10.28 0.24 -10.90
C VAL A 233 -10.35 1.76 -10.80
N ILE A 234 -9.23 2.37 -10.41
CA ILE A 234 -9.13 3.80 -10.08
C ILE A 234 -9.65 4.75 -11.17
N TYR A 235 -9.75 4.30 -12.42
CA TYR A 235 -10.19 5.11 -13.55
C TYR A 235 -11.71 5.09 -13.81
N ASP A 236 -12.44 4.16 -13.19
CA ASP A 236 -13.91 4.06 -13.25
C ASP A 236 -14.50 4.80 -12.04
N ILE A 237 -14.50 6.13 -12.12
CA ILE A 237 -14.75 7.03 -10.98
C ILE A 237 -16.23 7.03 -10.57
N ASP A 238 -17.14 6.71 -11.49
CA ASP A 238 -18.57 6.58 -11.18
C ASP A 238 -19.00 5.12 -10.96
N ASP A 239 -18.03 4.22 -10.77
CA ASP A 239 -18.18 2.78 -10.55
C ASP A 239 -19.22 2.13 -11.48
N ASN A 240 -19.28 2.58 -12.74
CA ASN A 240 -20.31 2.14 -13.67
C ASN A 240 -19.91 0.85 -14.42
N ASN A 241 -18.74 0.30 -14.10
CA ASN A 241 -18.07 -0.85 -14.68
C ASN A 241 -17.45 -0.59 -16.06
N ALA A 242 -17.20 0.67 -16.43
CA ALA A 242 -16.58 1.04 -17.70
C ALA A 242 -15.85 2.39 -17.62
N ILE A 243 -14.61 2.41 -18.09
CA ILE A 243 -13.83 3.65 -18.25
C ILE A 243 -14.27 4.32 -19.55
N ASP A 244 -15.08 5.36 -19.45
CA ASP A 244 -15.64 6.06 -20.61
C ASP A 244 -15.67 7.60 -20.46
N TYR A 245 -16.56 8.25 -21.21
CA TYR A 245 -16.65 9.72 -21.21
C TYR A 245 -17.25 10.26 -19.91
N ARG A 246 -17.90 9.44 -19.09
CA ARG A 246 -18.47 9.82 -17.79
C ARG A 246 -17.38 10.10 -16.79
N ASP A 247 -16.36 9.26 -16.72
CA ASP A 247 -15.16 9.47 -15.89
C ASP A 247 -14.46 10.77 -16.25
N LEU A 248 -14.39 11.08 -17.56
CA LEU A 248 -13.84 12.33 -18.04
C LEU A 248 -14.63 13.55 -17.55
N ILE A 249 -15.95 13.45 -17.38
CA ILE A 249 -16.75 14.55 -16.82
C ILE A 249 -16.32 14.86 -15.39
N PHE A 250 -16.12 13.83 -14.55
CA PHE A 250 -15.57 14.02 -13.20
C PHE A 250 -14.18 14.64 -13.25
N PHE A 251 -13.32 14.17 -14.16
CA PHE A 251 -11.99 14.71 -14.38
C PHE A 251 -12.01 16.23 -14.64
N THR A 252 -12.92 16.71 -15.49
CA THR A 252 -13.01 18.16 -15.77
C THR A 252 -13.34 19.01 -14.54
N SER A 253 -13.99 18.44 -13.52
CA SER A 253 -14.33 19.16 -12.28
C SER A 253 -13.12 19.41 -11.39
N ALA A 254 -12.08 18.58 -11.48
CA ALA A 254 -10.89 18.65 -10.62
C ALA A 254 -9.62 19.09 -11.36
N TYR A 255 -9.66 19.18 -12.70
CA TYR A 255 -8.49 19.51 -13.51
C TYR A 255 -7.77 20.79 -13.05
N ASN A 256 -6.46 20.69 -12.92
CA ASN A 256 -5.53 21.72 -12.45
C ASN A 256 -5.76 22.16 -10.97
N GLN A 257 -6.52 21.38 -10.18
CA GLN A 257 -6.64 21.58 -8.75
C GLN A 257 -5.59 20.77 -7.99
N ASN A 258 -5.15 21.32 -6.87
CA ASN A 258 -4.29 20.61 -5.92
C ASN A 258 -5.19 19.84 -4.94
N VAL A 259 -4.85 18.58 -4.67
CA VAL A 259 -5.71 17.68 -3.88
C VAL A 259 -5.95 18.15 -2.45
N PHE A 260 -5.06 18.99 -1.89
CA PHE A 260 -5.16 19.46 -0.50
C PHE A 260 -6.14 20.61 -0.29
N ASN A 261 -6.40 21.38 -1.35
CA ASN A 261 -7.32 22.54 -1.30
C ASN A 261 -8.36 22.52 -2.43
N ALA A 262 -8.58 21.34 -3.01
CA ALA A 262 -9.51 21.15 -4.09
C ALA A 262 -10.94 21.49 -3.64
N THR A 263 -11.67 22.10 -4.56
CA THR A 263 -13.12 22.32 -4.43
C THR A 263 -13.92 21.12 -4.92
N SER A 264 -13.34 20.34 -5.83
CA SER A 264 -13.93 19.08 -6.28
C SER A 264 -13.64 17.99 -5.25
N PRO A 265 -14.67 17.26 -4.80
CA PRO A 265 -14.47 16.13 -3.91
C PRO A 265 -13.77 14.97 -4.60
N TYR A 266 -13.62 14.99 -5.94
CA TYR A 266 -13.01 13.91 -6.70
C TYR A 266 -11.50 14.10 -6.93
N ALA A 267 -10.91 15.21 -6.46
CA ALA A 267 -9.54 15.56 -6.83
C ALA A 267 -8.52 14.50 -6.42
N SER A 268 -8.64 13.90 -5.24
CA SER A 268 -7.71 12.87 -4.77
C SER A 268 -7.84 11.53 -5.51
N ALA A 269 -9.07 11.14 -5.87
CA ALA A 269 -9.31 9.96 -6.70
C ALA A 269 -8.84 10.15 -8.16
N LEU A 270 -8.87 11.39 -8.66
CA LEU A 270 -8.47 11.74 -10.02
C LEU A 270 -6.97 12.05 -10.18
N ASP A 271 -6.24 12.21 -9.07
CA ASP A 271 -4.78 12.28 -9.01
C ASP A 271 -4.22 10.85 -9.01
N PHE A 272 -4.26 10.21 -10.18
CA PHE A 272 -3.94 8.79 -10.35
C PHE A 272 -2.47 8.50 -10.09
N ASP A 273 -1.60 9.44 -10.45
CA ASP A 273 -0.17 9.34 -10.18
C ASP A 273 0.24 9.99 -8.85
N LYS A 274 -0.73 10.31 -7.98
CA LYS A 274 -0.52 10.74 -6.60
C LYS A 274 0.49 11.87 -6.47
N SER A 275 0.57 12.74 -7.47
CA SER A 275 1.52 13.86 -7.54
C SER A 275 1.10 15.05 -6.67
N GLY A 276 -0.09 14.99 -6.07
CA GLY A 276 -0.72 16.06 -5.31
C GLY A 276 -1.52 17.02 -6.19
N LYS A 277 -1.65 16.74 -7.49
CA LYS A 277 -2.32 17.64 -8.43
C LYS A 277 -2.92 16.88 -9.60
N VAL A 278 -4.21 17.11 -9.85
CA VAL A 278 -4.88 16.60 -11.04
C VAL A 278 -4.44 17.38 -12.28
N ASP A 279 -3.66 16.77 -13.17
CA ASP A 279 -3.14 17.45 -14.35
C ASP A 279 -3.15 16.61 -15.64
N TYR A 280 -2.41 17.05 -16.66
CA TYR A 280 -2.40 16.37 -17.96
C TYR A 280 -1.84 14.93 -17.89
N ARG A 281 -1.03 14.60 -16.88
CA ARG A 281 -0.48 13.25 -16.65
C ARG A 281 -1.60 12.28 -16.25
N ASP A 282 -2.50 12.72 -15.39
CA ASP A 282 -3.69 11.95 -15.01
C ASP A 282 -4.63 11.78 -16.19
N LEU A 283 -4.81 12.82 -17.00
CA LEU A 283 -5.61 12.74 -18.22
C LEU A 283 -5.04 11.71 -19.21
N ILE A 284 -3.71 11.66 -19.37
CA ILE A 284 -3.03 10.66 -20.20
C ILE A 284 -3.29 9.24 -19.66
N SER A 285 -3.22 9.06 -18.33
CA SER A 285 -3.51 7.80 -17.67
C SER A 285 -4.95 7.34 -17.89
N LEU A 286 -5.93 8.25 -17.72
CA LEU A 286 -7.33 7.99 -18.01
C LEU A 286 -7.54 7.62 -19.49
N ALA A 287 -7.00 8.42 -20.41
CA ALA A 287 -7.12 8.19 -21.85
C ALA A 287 -6.47 6.87 -22.30
N GLY A 288 -5.35 6.48 -21.69
CA GLY A 288 -4.68 5.20 -21.96
C GLY A 288 -5.49 3.97 -21.52
N ASN A 289 -6.50 4.17 -20.67
CA ASN A 289 -7.40 3.13 -20.19
C ASN A 289 -8.82 3.21 -20.75
N TYR A 290 -9.11 4.21 -21.60
CA TYR A 290 -10.44 4.44 -22.18
C TYR A 290 -11.00 3.22 -22.93
N GLY A 291 -12.27 2.91 -22.69
CA GLY A 291 -13.01 1.82 -23.32
C GLY A 291 -12.78 0.43 -22.69
N LYS A 292 -11.95 0.34 -21.65
CA LYS A 292 -11.84 -0.86 -20.81
C LYS A 292 -13.07 -0.95 -19.91
N ARG A 293 -13.47 -2.18 -19.59
CA ARG A 293 -14.69 -2.47 -18.84
C ARG A 293 -14.66 -3.85 -18.21
N LYS A 294 -15.43 -4.01 -17.14
CA LYS A 294 -15.67 -5.29 -16.49
C LYS A 294 -16.24 -6.33 -17.44
N GLY A 295 -15.76 -7.58 -17.32
CA GLY A 295 -16.16 -8.71 -18.17
C GLY A 295 -15.76 -8.62 -19.66
N GLY A 296 -15.09 -7.54 -20.06
CA GLY A 296 -14.61 -7.30 -21.42
C GLY A 296 -13.09 -7.22 -21.48
N ASN A 297 -12.57 -6.08 -21.96
CA ASN A 297 -11.14 -5.80 -21.87
C ASN A 297 -10.83 -5.30 -20.45
N THR A 298 -10.39 -6.22 -19.59
CA THR A 298 -10.11 -5.97 -18.17
C THR A 298 -8.65 -5.60 -17.89
N GLN A 299 -7.78 -5.56 -18.91
CA GLN A 299 -6.38 -5.26 -18.71
C GLN A 299 -6.19 -3.75 -18.53
N VAL A 300 -6.32 -3.27 -17.29
CA VAL A 300 -6.08 -1.88 -16.89
C VAL A 300 -4.59 -1.65 -16.62
N ASN A 301 -4.05 -0.51 -17.06
CA ASN A 301 -2.67 -0.11 -16.84
C ASN A 301 -2.65 0.94 -15.74
N PHE A 302 -2.08 0.59 -14.59
CA PHE A 302 -1.97 1.49 -13.43
C PHE A 302 -0.63 2.25 -13.45
N PRO A 303 -0.55 3.47 -12.90
CA PRO A 303 0.71 4.17 -12.68
C PRO A 303 1.59 3.36 -11.72
N ALA A 304 2.91 3.49 -11.80
CA ALA A 304 3.81 2.67 -10.96
C ALA A 304 3.63 2.93 -9.46
N ASN A 305 3.19 4.13 -9.10
CA ASN A 305 3.02 4.63 -7.74
C ASN A 305 1.56 4.65 -7.27
N PHE A 306 0.66 3.90 -7.91
CA PHE A 306 -0.76 3.93 -7.55
C PHE A 306 -1.05 3.40 -6.15
N GLY A 307 -0.28 2.41 -5.68
CA GLY A 307 -0.39 1.82 -4.35
C GLY A 307 0.43 2.55 -3.27
N GLN A 308 0.99 3.71 -3.62
CA GLN A 308 1.76 4.54 -2.70
C GLN A 308 0.87 5.05 -1.56
N LYS A 309 1.36 5.02 -0.32
CA LYS A 309 0.62 5.44 0.89
C LYS A 309 0.77 6.92 1.23
N TRP A 310 1.36 7.69 0.32
CA TRP A 310 1.56 9.13 0.46
C TRP A 310 1.24 9.84 -0.85
N VAL A 311 1.03 11.15 -0.81
CA VAL A 311 0.69 11.98 -1.98
C VAL A 311 1.60 13.19 -2.07
N GLY A 312 1.92 13.65 -3.29
CA GLY A 312 2.67 14.88 -3.51
C GLY A 312 3.96 14.70 -4.31
N ASN A 313 4.93 15.58 -4.06
CA ASN A 313 6.20 15.59 -4.79
C ASN A 313 7.00 14.31 -4.55
N GLN A 314 7.84 13.93 -5.52
CA GLN A 314 8.75 12.81 -5.32
C GLN A 314 9.77 13.15 -4.23
N LEU A 315 9.86 12.28 -3.21
CA LEU A 315 10.84 12.40 -2.14
C LEU A 315 12.28 12.18 -2.67
N GLU A 316 13.21 13.10 -2.35
CA GLU A 316 14.63 12.94 -2.67
C GLU A 316 15.32 12.02 -1.66
N VAL A 317 15.42 10.74 -2.00
CA VAL A 317 16.10 9.75 -1.16
C VAL A 317 17.61 9.80 -1.38
N ALA A 318 18.35 10.17 -0.35
CA ALA A 318 19.82 10.22 -0.35
C ALA A 318 20.47 8.87 -0.01
N SER A 319 19.84 8.06 0.86
CA SER A 319 20.38 6.75 1.29
C SER A 319 19.31 5.89 1.97
N GLY A 320 19.64 4.62 2.22
CA GLY A 320 18.74 3.64 2.84
C GLY A 320 18.21 2.63 1.83
N ASP A 321 17.89 1.43 2.31
CA ASP A 321 17.47 0.30 1.46
C ASP A 321 15.95 0.00 1.58
N ASP A 322 15.24 0.63 2.52
CA ASP A 322 13.80 0.48 2.70
C ASP A 322 13.00 1.39 1.76
N SER A 323 11.72 1.07 1.55
CA SER A 323 10.78 1.94 0.86
C SER A 323 10.20 3.00 1.81
N VAL A 324 9.72 4.12 1.25
CA VAL A 324 9.02 5.16 2.04
C VAL A 324 7.80 4.59 2.76
N ASP A 325 7.03 3.72 2.10
CA ASP A 325 5.86 3.08 2.70
C ASP A 325 6.25 2.20 3.90
N GLN A 326 7.37 1.46 3.82
CA GLN A 326 7.90 0.67 4.94
C GLN A 326 8.29 1.55 6.14
N VAL A 327 8.88 2.72 5.89
CA VAL A 327 9.26 3.65 6.97
C VAL A 327 8.01 4.28 7.61
N ILE A 328 6.98 4.61 6.83
CA ILE A 328 5.70 5.11 7.33
C ILE A 328 5.03 4.06 8.21
N GLU A 329 4.90 2.82 7.72
CA GLU A 329 4.31 1.71 8.47
C GLU A 329 5.05 1.44 9.78
N ALA A 330 6.38 1.42 9.76
CA ALA A 330 7.16 1.23 10.97
C ALA A 330 6.96 2.37 11.99
N ALA A 331 6.80 3.61 11.53
CA ALA A 331 6.57 4.75 12.42
C ALA A 331 5.19 4.66 13.08
N LEU A 332 4.17 4.21 12.35
CA LEU A 332 2.83 3.96 12.88
C LEU A 332 2.82 2.79 13.87
N ASP A 333 3.36 1.63 13.50
CA ASP A 333 3.45 0.44 14.37
C ASP A 333 4.20 0.74 15.68
N THR A 334 5.23 1.58 15.61
CA THR A 334 5.99 2.00 16.79
C THR A 334 5.14 2.85 17.75
N TRP A 335 4.29 3.74 17.25
CA TRP A 335 3.36 4.51 18.07
C TRP A 335 2.19 3.68 18.59
N GLU A 336 1.62 2.81 17.76
CA GLU A 336 0.56 1.85 18.13
C GLU A 336 1.02 0.96 19.28
N THR A 337 2.20 0.36 19.14
CA THR A 337 2.83 -0.46 20.18
C THR A 337 3.11 0.36 21.44
N ALA A 338 3.62 1.58 21.31
CA ALA A 338 3.98 2.42 22.45
C ALA A 338 2.76 2.89 23.27
N LEU A 339 1.64 3.16 22.61
CA LEU A 339 0.40 3.62 23.25
C LEU A 339 -0.59 2.50 23.56
N GLY A 340 -0.40 1.30 22.99
CA GLY A 340 -1.36 0.20 23.07
C GLY A 340 -2.68 0.51 22.36
N VAL A 341 -2.59 1.19 21.22
CA VAL A 341 -3.71 1.52 20.33
C VAL A 341 -3.55 0.76 19.02
N GLU A 342 -4.63 0.63 18.26
CA GLU A 342 -4.68 -0.04 16.97
C GLU A 342 -5.35 0.91 15.95
N ASP A 343 -5.05 0.72 14.67
CA ASP A 343 -5.68 1.39 13.52
C ASP A 343 -5.49 2.92 13.49
N LEU A 344 -4.25 3.40 13.65
CA LEU A 344 -3.94 4.83 13.47
C LEU A 344 -4.08 5.24 11.99
N ASP A 345 -4.98 6.20 11.72
CA ASP A 345 -5.24 6.74 10.38
C ASP A 345 -4.38 7.99 10.12
N VAL A 346 -3.17 7.81 9.57
CA VAL A 346 -2.27 8.91 9.26
C VAL A 346 -1.98 9.00 7.77
N GLN A 347 -2.33 10.15 7.19
CA GLN A 347 -2.10 10.47 5.79
C GLN A 347 -0.80 11.25 5.62
N VAL A 348 0.13 10.75 4.81
CA VAL A 348 1.41 11.42 4.54
C VAL A 348 1.36 12.21 3.24
N ILE A 349 1.84 13.44 3.29
CA ILE A 349 1.87 14.40 2.18
C ILE A 349 3.30 14.86 1.98
N VAL A 350 3.80 14.82 0.75
CA VAL A 350 5.14 15.30 0.40
C VAL A 350 5.03 16.63 -0.34
N HIS A 351 5.69 17.65 0.18
CA HIS A 351 5.58 19.02 -0.32
C HIS A 351 6.89 19.79 -0.08
N ASP A 352 7.37 20.50 -1.08
CA ASP A 352 8.50 21.43 -0.94
C ASP A 352 8.12 22.61 -0.04
N PHE A 353 8.67 22.66 1.18
CA PHE A 353 8.45 23.80 2.09
C PHE A 353 9.23 25.04 1.66
N GLY A 354 10.28 24.91 0.84
CA GLY A 354 11.17 25.99 0.40
C GLY A 354 11.94 26.65 1.55
N THR A 355 11.93 26.05 2.74
CA THR A 355 12.53 26.56 3.97
C THR A 355 13.23 25.44 4.74
N ALA A 356 13.76 25.75 5.93
CA ALA A 356 14.45 24.80 6.81
C ALA A 356 13.52 23.82 7.56
N GLN A 357 12.22 23.81 7.23
CA GLN A 357 11.22 22.95 7.86
C GLN A 357 11.28 21.56 7.22
N LEU A 358 11.33 20.52 8.06
CA LEU A 358 11.40 19.13 7.60
C LEU A 358 10.02 18.44 7.57
N GLY A 359 9.10 18.88 8.42
CA GLY A 359 7.75 18.32 8.48
C GLY A 359 6.76 19.15 9.29
N SER A 360 5.52 18.69 9.30
CA SER A 360 4.44 19.17 10.18
C SER A 360 3.33 18.12 10.33
N GLY A 361 2.89 17.87 11.55
CA GLY A 361 1.75 17.01 11.87
C GLY A 361 0.50 17.77 12.30
N GLN A 362 -0.68 17.30 11.86
CA GLN A 362 -1.99 17.81 12.28
C GLN A 362 -3.02 16.70 12.52
N SER A 363 -3.63 16.68 13.72
CA SER A 363 -4.79 15.82 14.01
C SER A 363 -6.00 16.23 13.18
N THR A 364 -6.64 15.25 12.51
CA THR A 364 -7.89 15.46 11.75
C THR A 364 -9.01 14.54 12.22
N VAL A 365 -8.68 13.46 12.93
CA VAL A 365 -9.64 12.44 13.37
C VAL A 365 -9.56 12.25 14.88
N TYR A 366 -10.72 12.24 15.54
CA TYR A 366 -10.86 12.03 16.97
C TYR A 366 -11.86 10.92 17.24
N ASN A 367 -11.60 10.10 18.26
CA ASN A 367 -12.56 9.09 18.70
C ASN A 367 -13.69 9.70 19.57
N VAL A 368 -14.61 8.84 20.03
CA VAL A 368 -15.76 9.23 20.86
C VAL A 368 -15.37 9.91 22.19
N ASP A 369 -14.18 9.62 22.69
CA ASP A 369 -13.64 10.19 23.93
C ASP A 369 -12.87 11.51 23.68
N GLY A 370 -12.82 11.99 22.44
CA GLY A 370 -12.08 13.18 22.04
C GLY A 370 -10.57 12.98 21.98
N ILE A 371 -10.09 11.74 21.92
CA ILE A 371 -8.66 11.41 21.77
C ILE A 371 -8.33 11.40 20.26
N PRO A 372 -7.22 12.05 19.83
CA PRO A 372 -6.75 11.97 18.45
C PRO A 372 -6.41 10.53 18.07
N VAL A 373 -6.95 10.07 16.94
CA VAL A 373 -6.69 8.72 16.39
C VAL A 373 -6.22 8.75 14.93
N GLY A 374 -6.12 9.95 14.35
CA GLY A 374 -5.68 10.11 12.98
C GLY A 374 -5.45 11.56 12.57
N GLY A 375 -4.74 11.75 11.47
CA GLY A 375 -4.25 13.06 11.06
C GLY A 375 -3.52 13.07 9.73
N ARG A 376 -2.92 14.22 9.45
CA ARG A 376 -2.06 14.47 8.29
C ARG A 376 -0.66 14.80 8.74
N VAL A 377 0.32 14.24 8.04
CA VAL A 377 1.73 14.58 8.19
C VAL A 377 2.21 15.11 6.85
N VAL A 378 2.75 16.33 6.85
CA VAL A 378 3.40 16.93 5.68
C VAL A 378 4.91 16.81 5.87
N ILE A 379 5.62 16.32 4.86
CA ILE A 379 7.07 16.10 4.85
C ILE A 379 7.68 16.88 3.70
N ASP A 380 8.86 17.47 3.94
CA ASP A 380 9.64 18.17 2.92
C ASP A 380 10.13 17.21 1.83
N ASP A 381 10.12 17.62 0.56
CA ASP A 381 10.47 16.71 -0.53
C ASP A 381 11.99 16.44 -0.63
N ASP A 382 12.82 17.46 -0.41
CA ASP A 382 14.28 17.38 -0.56
C ASP A 382 15.09 17.40 0.75
N ALA A 383 14.39 17.42 1.90
CA ALA A 383 14.98 17.55 3.23
C ALA A 383 15.90 18.78 3.33
N ASN A 384 15.44 19.91 2.79
CA ASN A 384 16.19 21.15 2.60
C ASN A 384 17.52 20.92 1.83
N GLY A 385 17.43 20.13 0.75
CA GLY A 385 18.49 19.82 -0.22
C GLY A 385 19.55 18.83 0.25
N LEU A 386 19.40 18.19 1.41
CA LEU A 386 20.30 17.13 1.89
C LEU A 386 19.78 15.72 1.58
N GLY A 387 18.48 15.60 1.29
CA GLY A 387 17.79 14.35 1.04
C GLY A 387 17.55 13.49 2.27
N TRP A 388 16.71 12.49 2.08
CA TRP A 388 16.21 11.61 3.12
C TRP A 388 17.00 10.31 3.22
N HIS A 389 17.21 9.85 4.46
CA HIS A 389 17.59 8.49 4.78
C HIS A 389 16.32 7.67 5.05
N VAL A 390 16.13 6.60 4.27
CA VAL A 390 14.94 5.74 4.26
C VAL A 390 15.37 4.32 4.65
N ASP A 391 15.59 4.11 5.95
CA ASP A 391 15.89 2.80 6.53
C ASP A 391 15.45 2.79 7.99
N VAL A 392 14.71 1.78 8.44
CA VAL A 392 14.27 1.70 9.85
C VAL A 392 15.32 1.08 10.77
N THR A 393 16.29 0.36 10.20
CA THR A 393 17.29 -0.42 10.94
C THR A 393 18.66 0.25 11.01
N ASP A 394 19.19 0.68 9.87
CA ASP A 394 20.49 1.33 9.78
C ASP A 394 20.38 2.80 10.16
N LEU A 395 21.46 3.35 10.70
CA LEU A 395 21.51 4.75 11.09
C LEU A 395 21.86 5.64 9.87
N PRO A 396 21.30 6.85 9.79
CA PRO A 396 21.61 7.79 8.72
C PRO A 396 23.10 8.15 8.68
N ALA A 397 23.64 8.31 7.48
CA ALA A 397 24.97 8.87 7.28
C ALA A 397 25.00 10.38 7.67
N ILE A 398 26.18 10.94 7.94
CA ILE A 398 26.43 12.31 8.45
C ILE A 398 25.87 13.45 7.55
N GLY A 399 25.21 13.15 6.42
CA GLY A 399 24.74 14.13 5.44
C GLY A 399 23.29 14.01 4.99
N ALA A 400 22.46 13.18 5.63
CA ALA A 400 21.04 13.04 5.31
C ALA A 400 20.16 13.11 6.57
N TYR A 401 18.90 13.53 6.42
CA TYR A 401 17.92 13.51 7.50
C TYR A 401 17.24 12.16 7.62
N ASP A 402 16.98 11.71 8.84
CA ASP A 402 16.30 10.45 9.09
C ASP A 402 14.79 10.59 8.93
N LEU A 403 14.22 10.05 7.85
CA LEU A 403 12.79 10.14 7.58
C LEU A 403 11.98 9.48 8.70
N TYR A 404 12.47 8.36 9.21
CA TYR A 404 11.84 7.63 10.31
C TYR A 404 11.69 8.51 11.56
N THR A 405 12.74 9.24 11.94
CA THR A 405 12.69 10.16 13.08
C THR A 405 11.68 11.29 12.86
N VAL A 406 11.67 11.92 11.69
CA VAL A 406 10.72 13.01 11.41
C VAL A 406 9.29 12.50 11.42
N LEU A 407 9.00 11.36 10.80
CA LEU A 407 7.67 10.74 10.86
C LEU A 407 7.24 10.44 12.30
N LEU A 408 8.12 9.86 13.13
CA LEU A 408 7.82 9.63 14.54
C LEU A 408 7.48 10.94 15.28
N HIS A 409 8.23 12.02 15.01
CA HIS A 409 7.98 13.33 15.61
C HIS A 409 6.62 13.89 15.19
N GLU A 410 6.35 13.95 13.89
CA GLU A 410 5.12 14.54 13.37
C GLU A 410 3.87 13.71 13.72
N ILE A 411 3.99 12.38 13.74
CA ILE A 411 2.92 11.50 14.25
C ILE A 411 2.67 11.79 15.73
N GLY A 412 3.69 12.11 16.52
CA GLY A 412 3.53 12.57 17.91
C GLY A 412 2.61 13.80 18.01
N HIS A 413 2.78 14.79 17.12
CA HIS A 413 1.87 15.93 17.02
C HIS A 413 0.46 15.54 16.58
N VAL A 414 0.33 14.65 15.59
CA VAL A 414 -0.97 14.09 15.17
C VAL A 414 -1.71 13.42 16.33
N LEU A 415 -0.99 12.73 17.19
CA LEU A 415 -1.52 12.05 18.38
C LEU A 415 -1.82 12.99 19.55
N GLY A 416 -1.66 14.29 19.37
CA GLY A 416 -2.05 15.28 20.37
C GLY A 416 -0.92 15.73 21.29
N PHE A 417 0.35 15.54 20.91
CA PHE A 417 1.49 16.19 21.56
C PHE A 417 1.50 17.68 21.16
N THR A 418 0.53 18.43 21.67
CA THR A 418 0.36 19.84 21.38
C THR A 418 -0.56 20.47 22.42
N ARG A 419 -0.21 21.67 22.90
CA ARG A 419 -1.10 22.43 23.77
C ARG A 419 -2.47 22.78 23.16
N TYR A 420 -2.63 22.65 21.85
CA TYR A 420 -3.91 22.90 21.18
C TYR A 420 -4.88 21.71 21.32
N PHE A 421 -4.38 20.51 21.61
CA PHE A 421 -5.20 19.41 22.06
C PHE A 421 -5.61 19.67 23.52
N SER A 422 -6.92 19.72 23.80
CA SER A 422 -7.46 20.10 25.11
C SER A 422 -6.96 19.21 26.26
N GLY A 423 -6.79 17.91 26.00
CA GLY A 423 -6.24 16.96 26.97
C GLY A 423 -4.81 17.34 27.40
N PHE A 424 -3.95 17.66 26.45
CA PHE A 424 -2.57 18.07 26.70
C PHE A 424 -2.49 19.49 27.23
N GLY A 425 -3.16 20.44 26.60
CA GLY A 425 -3.16 21.86 26.98
C GLY A 425 -3.69 22.13 28.38
N SER A 426 -4.58 21.28 28.91
CA SER A 426 -5.05 21.38 30.30
C SER A 426 -4.00 21.02 31.35
N LEU A 427 -2.93 20.33 30.94
CA LEU A 427 -1.77 19.97 31.77
C LEU A 427 -0.60 20.93 31.55
N VAL A 428 -0.72 21.94 30.69
CA VAL A 428 0.34 22.95 30.47
C VAL A 428 0.11 24.16 31.36
N GLU A 429 1.09 24.45 32.22
CA GLU A 429 1.10 25.62 33.09
C GLU A 429 2.23 26.59 32.72
N GLU A 430 2.02 27.89 32.94
CA GLU A 430 3.08 28.89 32.82
C GLU A 430 3.73 29.13 34.19
N ILE A 431 4.98 28.70 34.35
CA ILE A 431 5.75 28.81 35.60
C ILE A 431 6.99 29.66 35.33
N GLY A 432 7.00 30.89 35.87
CA GLY A 432 8.15 31.78 35.73
C GLY A 432 8.37 32.33 34.31
N GLY A 433 7.35 32.27 33.44
CA GLY A 433 7.43 32.68 32.04
C GLY A 433 7.83 31.55 31.08
N GLU A 434 8.07 30.35 31.60
CA GLU A 434 8.30 29.12 30.84
C GLU A 434 7.02 28.28 30.83
N LEU A 435 6.75 27.58 29.73
CA LEU A 435 5.66 26.61 29.66
C LEU A 435 6.16 25.27 30.18
N VAL A 436 5.38 24.65 31.07
CA VAL A 436 5.74 23.39 31.71
C VAL A 436 4.53 22.46 31.62
N PHE A 437 4.75 21.25 31.09
CA PHE A 437 3.78 20.17 31.20
C PHE A 437 3.82 19.62 32.63
N VAL A 438 2.69 19.64 33.32
CA VAL A 438 2.54 19.21 34.71
C VAL A 438 1.76 17.91 34.73
N GLY A 439 2.50 16.81 34.81
CA GLY A 439 1.92 15.49 34.94
C GLY A 439 1.59 15.10 36.38
N SER A 440 1.14 13.87 36.57
CA SER A 440 0.70 13.37 37.88
C SER A 440 1.85 13.27 38.91
N ASP A 441 3.05 12.89 38.47
CA ASP A 441 4.25 12.75 39.31
C ASP A 441 5.54 13.31 38.68
N PHE A 442 5.43 14.03 37.56
CA PHE A 442 6.56 14.59 36.82
C PHE A 442 6.22 15.96 36.21
N THR A 443 7.24 16.68 35.78
CA THR A 443 7.11 17.93 35.01
C THR A 443 8.13 17.95 33.88
N VAL A 444 7.76 18.48 32.73
CA VAL A 444 8.66 18.63 31.56
C VAL A 444 8.58 20.06 31.05
N ASN A 445 9.73 20.71 30.88
CA ASN A 445 9.79 22.03 30.28
C ASN A 445 9.49 21.95 28.77
N LEU A 446 8.64 22.86 28.30
CA LEU A 446 8.28 23.01 26.90
C LEU A 446 8.84 24.31 26.34
N ASP A 447 8.93 24.37 25.02
CA ASP A 447 9.26 25.58 24.30
C ASP A 447 8.17 26.66 24.48
N SER A 448 8.46 27.88 24.00
CA SER A 448 7.52 29.00 24.13
C SER A 448 6.18 28.79 23.40
N THR A 449 6.13 27.88 22.43
CA THR A 449 4.89 27.53 21.72
C THR A 449 4.08 26.48 22.46
N GLY A 450 4.71 25.68 23.34
CA GLY A 450 4.09 24.56 24.04
C GLY A 450 3.83 23.37 23.12
N LEU A 451 4.64 23.24 22.07
CA LEU A 451 4.57 22.17 21.08
C LEU A 451 5.76 21.21 21.23
N HIS A 452 6.92 21.72 21.62
CA HIS A 452 8.15 20.92 21.70
C HIS A 452 8.69 20.86 23.13
N VAL A 453 9.47 19.83 23.41
CA VAL A 453 10.23 19.68 24.66
C VAL A 453 11.48 20.56 24.60
N GLU A 454 11.62 21.46 25.57
CA GLU A 454 12.81 22.32 25.77
C GLU A 454 13.39 22.09 27.18
N ASP A 455 13.45 20.82 27.60
CA ASP A 455 13.98 20.44 28.90
C ASP A 455 15.43 19.95 28.79
N PRO A 456 16.40 20.58 29.47
CA PRO A 456 17.80 20.13 29.47
C PRO A 456 18.01 18.69 29.96
N ALA A 457 17.08 18.13 30.74
CA ALA A 457 17.11 16.73 31.15
C ALA A 457 16.81 15.77 29.98
N PHE A 458 16.19 16.27 28.91
CA PHE A 458 15.69 15.55 27.75
C PHE A 458 16.18 16.19 26.43
N ALA A 459 17.42 16.66 26.38
CA ALA A 459 17.96 17.42 25.24
C ALA A 459 17.95 16.68 23.89
N ASP A 460 17.96 15.34 23.90
CA ASP A 460 17.92 14.49 22.70
C ASP A 460 16.54 13.83 22.48
N ASP A 461 15.48 14.35 23.12
CA ASP A 461 14.13 13.78 23.03
C ASP A 461 13.54 13.91 21.62
N LEU A 462 12.72 12.93 21.23
CA LEU A 462 12.04 12.90 19.94
C LEU A 462 11.26 14.19 19.69
N MET A 463 10.53 14.71 20.69
CA MET A 463 9.64 15.86 20.57
C MET A 463 10.35 17.21 20.77
N SER A 464 11.66 17.27 20.53
CA SER A 464 12.39 18.54 20.43
C SER A 464 12.23 19.16 19.05
N ASP A 465 12.30 20.49 18.96
CA ASP A 465 12.03 21.27 17.73
C ASP A 465 13.10 21.13 16.64
N THR A 466 14.18 20.40 16.92
CA THR A 466 15.36 20.34 16.06
C THR A 466 15.87 18.94 15.80
N LEU A 467 16.35 18.70 14.57
CA LEU A 467 17.05 17.49 14.17
C LEU A 467 18.36 17.84 13.44
N ASP A 468 19.43 17.16 13.82
CA ASP A 468 20.72 17.24 13.12
C ASP A 468 20.81 16.12 12.06
N PRO A 469 21.45 16.36 10.89
CA PRO A 469 21.74 15.31 9.92
C PRO A 469 22.52 14.15 10.55
N GLY A 470 22.23 12.92 10.12
CA GLY A 470 22.91 11.73 10.64
C GLY A 470 22.51 11.34 12.06
N ILE A 471 21.46 11.93 12.63
CA ILE A 471 20.91 11.57 13.94
C ILE A 471 19.57 10.87 13.77
N ARG A 472 19.40 9.76 14.50
CA ARG A 472 18.09 9.11 14.73
C ARG A 472 17.63 9.38 16.16
N LYS A 473 16.39 9.82 16.33
CA LYS A 473 15.70 9.91 17.62
C LYS A 473 14.56 8.89 17.65
N SER A 474 14.19 8.43 18.83
CA SER A 474 13.15 7.41 19.03
C SER A 474 12.21 7.84 20.14
N ILE A 475 10.97 7.31 20.12
CA ILE A 475 9.97 7.57 21.16
C ILE A 475 10.56 7.27 22.54
N SER A 476 10.51 8.25 23.44
CA SER A 476 10.91 8.08 24.83
C SER A 476 9.74 7.63 25.70
N ALA A 477 10.03 6.96 26.83
CA ALA A 477 9.00 6.65 27.81
C ALA A 477 8.29 7.92 28.34
N MET A 478 8.97 9.06 28.31
CA MET A 478 8.40 10.35 28.69
C MET A 478 7.36 10.82 27.66
N ASN A 479 7.63 10.68 26.36
CA ASN A 479 6.65 11.03 25.32
C ASN A 479 5.35 10.24 25.48
N VAL A 480 5.47 8.93 25.69
CA VAL A 480 4.33 8.04 25.94
C VAL A 480 3.56 8.46 27.20
N GLN A 481 4.28 8.72 28.31
CA GLN A 481 3.65 9.12 29.56
C GLN A 481 2.88 10.45 29.44
N MET A 482 3.44 11.45 28.76
CA MET A 482 2.77 12.74 28.51
C MET A 482 1.48 12.57 27.70
N LEU A 483 1.48 11.76 26.64
CA LEU A 483 0.28 11.50 25.84
C LEU A 483 -0.78 10.73 26.62
N LEU A 484 -0.41 9.67 27.34
CA LEU A 484 -1.36 8.89 28.14
C LEU A 484 -2.04 9.72 29.24
N GLU A 485 -1.30 10.63 29.90
CA GLU A 485 -1.89 11.56 30.86
C GLU A 485 -2.80 12.59 30.18
N SER A 486 -2.43 13.06 28.99
CA SER A 486 -3.27 13.95 28.18
C SER A 486 -4.59 13.29 27.78
N TYR A 487 -4.57 11.99 27.44
CA TYR A 487 -5.77 11.22 27.12
C TYR A 487 -6.65 11.01 28.35
N ALA A 488 -6.05 10.68 29.50
CA ALA A 488 -6.77 10.59 30.77
C ALA A 488 -7.42 11.92 31.17
N SER A 489 -6.74 13.04 30.90
CA SER A 489 -7.28 14.39 31.15
C SER A 489 -8.47 14.72 30.24
N ALA A 490 -8.39 14.38 28.94
CA ALA A 490 -9.49 14.53 28.00
C ALA A 490 -10.74 13.75 28.45
N GLN A 491 -10.57 12.49 28.87
CA GLN A 491 -11.65 11.65 29.39
C GLN A 491 -12.23 12.16 30.73
N GLY A 492 -11.39 12.70 31.61
CA GLY A 492 -11.79 13.25 32.91
C GLY A 492 -12.66 14.52 32.84
N THR A 493 -12.67 15.18 31.68
CA THR A 493 -13.44 16.42 31.46
C THR A 493 -14.91 16.16 31.11
N SER A 494 -15.25 14.93 30.71
CA SER A 494 -16.63 14.50 30.38
C SER A 494 -17.48 14.09 31.60
N GLY A 495 -16.98 14.30 32.83
CA GLY A 495 -17.66 13.87 34.04
C GLY A 495 -17.23 14.61 35.32
N SER A 496 -17.52 15.90 35.43
CA SER A 496 -17.45 16.57 36.74
C SER A 496 -18.58 17.59 36.93
N GLY A 497 -19.66 17.11 37.54
CA GLY A 497 -20.45 17.93 38.46
C GLY A 497 -19.57 18.37 39.63
N GLY A 498 -18.74 19.38 39.39
CA GLY A 498 -17.97 20.08 40.42
C GLY A 498 -18.92 20.88 41.31
N ALA A 499 -18.95 20.54 42.59
CA ALA A 499 -19.73 21.23 43.60
C ALA A 499 -19.34 22.71 43.71
N ALA A 500 -20.16 23.59 43.13
CA ALA A 500 -20.25 24.99 43.55
C ALA A 500 -21.30 25.13 44.67
N PRO A 501 -21.10 26.04 45.65
CA PRO A 501 -21.97 26.16 46.81
C PRO A 501 -23.40 26.57 46.41
N ILE A 502 -24.37 25.95 47.08
CA ILE A 502 -25.80 26.29 47.05
C ILE A 502 -26.01 27.81 47.07
N PHE A 503 -26.61 28.33 46.00
CA PHE A 503 -27.64 29.37 46.03
C PHE A 503 -28.67 29.05 44.95
N GLY A 504 -29.91 28.81 45.38
CA GLY A 504 -30.98 28.35 44.50
C GLY A 504 -31.47 29.40 43.51
N THR A 505 -31.99 28.94 42.37
CA THR A 505 -33.41 29.02 41.99
C THR A 505 -33.65 28.20 40.73
N ASN A 506 -34.88 27.66 40.63
CA ASN A 506 -35.38 26.79 39.58
C ASN A 506 -35.04 27.22 38.16
N GLN A 507 -34.42 26.32 37.40
CA GLN A 507 -34.77 26.05 35.99
C GLN A 507 -34.19 24.69 35.61
N VAL A 508 -35.00 23.84 34.99
CA VAL A 508 -34.59 22.58 34.37
C VAL A 508 -34.12 22.93 32.96
N PRO A 509 -32.85 22.72 32.58
CA PRO A 509 -32.46 22.70 31.18
C PRO A 509 -32.57 21.27 30.66
N VAL A 510 -33.18 21.17 29.49
CA VAL A 510 -33.23 19.99 28.63
C VAL A 510 -31.80 19.56 28.31
N GLU A 511 -31.52 18.25 28.35
CA GLU A 511 -30.27 17.67 27.83
C GLU A 511 -30.15 18.01 26.34
N GLU A 512 -29.31 19.00 26.04
CA GLU A 512 -28.74 19.20 24.72
C GLU A 512 -27.48 18.34 24.68
N ILE A 513 -27.48 17.33 23.83
CA ILE A 513 -26.32 16.52 23.51
C ILE A 513 -25.34 17.49 22.85
N ALA A 514 -24.31 17.91 23.56
CA ALA A 514 -23.27 18.75 23.00
C ALA A 514 -22.52 17.92 21.94
N GLU A 515 -22.71 18.28 20.68
CA GLU A 515 -21.83 17.82 19.60
C GLU A 515 -20.38 18.22 19.94
N PRO A 516 -19.38 17.35 19.70
CA PRO A 516 -17.99 17.68 19.98
C PRO A 516 -17.58 18.93 19.18
N VAL A 517 -17.15 19.97 19.89
CA VAL A 517 -16.74 21.24 19.31
C VAL A 517 -15.38 21.04 18.63
N LEU A 518 -15.36 21.15 17.30
CA LEU A 518 -14.17 21.37 16.50
C LEU A 518 -13.52 22.70 16.94
N ILE A 519 -12.56 22.65 17.87
CA ILE A 519 -11.73 23.81 18.20
C ILE A 519 -10.44 23.72 17.40
N GLN A 520 -10.50 23.95 16.09
CA GLN A 520 -9.47 24.68 15.36
C GLN A 520 -10.14 25.39 14.18
N SER A 521 -10.14 26.72 14.17
CA SER A 521 -10.45 27.45 12.93
C SER A 521 -9.40 27.08 11.87
N GLN A 522 -9.74 27.19 10.59
CA GLN A 522 -8.79 26.95 9.50
C GLN A 522 -7.51 27.81 9.62
N GLU A 523 -7.62 29.01 10.18
CA GLU A 523 -6.48 29.89 10.51
C GLU A 523 -5.63 29.35 11.67
N ALA A 524 -6.23 28.69 12.68
CA ALA A 524 -5.51 28.03 13.77
C ALA A 524 -4.82 26.74 13.29
N ALA A 525 -5.44 26.01 12.35
CA ALA A 525 -4.82 24.87 11.68
C ALA A 525 -3.60 25.29 10.84
N GLN A 526 -3.70 26.40 10.09
CA GLN A 526 -2.56 26.96 9.35
C GLN A 526 -1.44 27.47 10.26
N THR A 527 -1.79 28.18 11.34
CA THR A 527 -0.81 28.65 12.33
C THR A 527 -0.16 27.48 13.09
N PHE A 528 -0.92 26.40 13.34
CA PHE A 528 -0.41 25.18 13.94
C PHE A 528 0.57 24.48 13.00
N MET A 529 0.25 24.33 11.72
CA MET A 529 1.16 23.73 10.73
C MET A 529 2.48 24.50 10.56
N GLU A 530 2.45 25.84 10.68
CA GLU A 530 3.67 26.66 10.68
C GLU A 530 4.48 26.58 11.99
N GLN A 531 3.89 26.07 13.09
CA GLN A 531 4.50 26.08 14.43
C GLN A 531 4.84 24.70 14.98
N SER A 532 4.18 23.63 14.53
CA SER A 532 4.47 22.22 14.87
C SER A 532 5.61 21.64 14.04
N SER A 533 6.52 22.49 13.56
CA SER A 533 7.53 22.13 12.58
C SER A 533 8.82 21.66 13.23
N MET A 534 9.33 20.49 12.85
CA MET A 534 10.72 20.13 13.11
C MET A 534 11.66 20.91 12.16
N SER A 535 12.68 21.57 12.73
CA SER A 535 13.60 22.48 12.01
C SER A 535 15.08 22.10 12.19
N LEU A 536 15.97 22.74 11.43
CA LEU A 536 17.43 22.58 11.54
C LEU A 536 17.98 23.16 12.85
N VAL A 537 19.03 22.54 13.43
CA VAL A 537 19.97 23.27 14.28
C VAL A 537 20.84 24.16 13.37
N ALA A 538 20.70 25.48 13.45
CA ALA A 538 21.66 26.37 12.80
C ALA A 538 23.07 26.06 13.34
N PRO A 539 24.09 25.76 12.50
CA PRO A 539 25.41 25.44 13.01
C PRO A 539 25.89 26.62 13.86
N ALA A 540 26.25 26.33 15.11
CA ALA A 540 26.81 27.32 16.01
C ALA A 540 27.94 28.05 15.27
N VAL A 541 27.71 29.34 15.00
CA VAL A 541 28.71 30.22 14.42
C VAL A 541 29.98 30.05 15.24
N ILE A 542 31.01 29.43 14.66
CA ILE A 542 32.34 29.42 15.23
C ILE A 542 32.73 30.89 15.33
N LYS A 543 32.58 31.48 16.52
CA LYS A 543 33.27 32.72 16.86
C LYS A 543 34.75 32.39 16.75
N LEU A 544 35.34 32.75 15.62
CA LEU A 544 36.78 32.83 15.47
C LEU A 544 37.27 33.74 16.59
N THR A 545 37.93 33.13 17.57
CA THR A 545 38.71 33.81 18.58
C THR A 545 39.69 34.73 17.87
N GLU A 546 39.62 36.03 18.19
CA GLU A 546 40.63 37.00 17.82
C GLU A 546 41.97 36.55 18.43
N GLU A 547 42.87 36.02 17.61
CA GLU A 547 44.29 36.00 17.93
C GLU A 547 44.98 37.10 17.13
N GLU A 548 45.42 38.14 17.85
CA GLU A 548 46.53 38.99 17.44
C GLU A 548 47.78 38.13 17.29
N ASP A 549 48.40 38.06 16.11
CA ASP A 549 49.81 38.44 15.98
C ASP A 549 50.25 38.61 14.51
N THR A 550 51.44 39.16 14.40
CA THR A 550 51.94 40.07 13.38
C THR A 550 52.80 39.43 12.30
N ASN A 551 52.66 39.97 11.08
CA ASN A 551 53.67 40.13 10.03
C ASN A 551 54.43 38.94 9.40
N ALA A 552 54.37 38.98 8.06
CA ALA A 552 55.42 38.70 7.05
C ALA A 552 55.52 37.29 6.43
N GLY A 553 55.31 37.24 5.10
CA GLY A 553 55.95 36.25 4.22
C GLY A 553 55.02 35.58 3.22
N ILE A 554 55.03 36.09 1.98
CA ILE A 554 54.39 35.51 0.79
C ILE A 554 54.88 34.09 0.53
N GLN A 555 53.98 33.13 0.21
CA GLN A 555 54.01 32.25 -0.99
C GLN A 555 52.66 31.55 -1.24
N GLN A 556 52.21 31.70 -2.49
CA GLN A 556 51.13 31.05 -3.27
C GLN A 556 50.99 29.54 -2.98
N THR A 557 49.82 28.89 -2.95
CA THR A 557 48.86 28.62 -4.05
C THR A 557 47.62 27.95 -3.40
N ALA A 558 46.38 28.41 -3.57
CA ALA A 558 45.45 27.99 -4.62
C ALA A 558 44.27 28.97 -4.72
N THR A 559 43.73 29.05 -5.93
CA THR A 559 42.74 30.00 -6.46
C THR A 559 41.34 29.87 -5.87
N PHE A 560 40.77 31.02 -5.48
CA PHE A 560 39.33 31.31 -5.51
C PHE A 560 39.19 32.63 -6.28
N ASP A 561 38.55 32.59 -7.45
CA ASP A 561 38.06 33.80 -8.10
C ASP A 561 36.68 34.14 -7.51
N VAL A 562 36.65 35.20 -6.73
CA VAL A 562 35.43 35.95 -6.38
C VAL A 562 35.50 37.23 -7.18
N PHE A 563 34.47 37.57 -7.97
CA PHE A 563 34.02 38.96 -8.09
C PHE A 563 32.55 39.05 -8.56
N GLN A 564 31.74 39.49 -7.59
CA GLN A 564 30.56 40.38 -7.58
C GLN A 564 30.19 41.20 -8.85
N PRO A 565 28.96 41.77 -8.87
CA PRO A 565 28.10 41.94 -10.05
C PRO A 565 28.39 43.22 -10.85
N SER A 566 27.92 43.27 -12.10
CA SER A 566 28.00 44.47 -12.94
C SER A 566 26.65 44.89 -13.50
N VAL A 567 26.35 46.18 -13.27
CA VAL A 567 25.30 47.00 -13.91
C VAL A 567 26.02 48.02 -14.80
N PHE A 568 25.53 48.29 -16.02
CA PHE A 568 25.65 49.48 -16.92
C PHE A 568 25.40 49.01 -18.37
N SER A 569 24.30 49.33 -19.09
CA SER A 569 23.77 50.57 -19.69
C SER A 569 23.96 50.67 -21.23
N ASP A 570 22.82 50.68 -21.93
CA ASP A 570 22.39 51.43 -23.14
C ASP A 570 23.22 51.52 -24.44
N GLN A 571 22.59 51.09 -25.56
CA GLN A 571 22.32 51.94 -26.73
C GLN A 571 21.23 51.35 -27.68
N GLN A 572 20.03 51.98 -27.68
CA GLN A 572 19.07 52.35 -28.76
C GLN A 572 18.99 51.50 -30.08
N VAL A 573 17.81 51.24 -30.69
CA VAL A 573 16.77 52.17 -31.20
C VAL A 573 15.44 51.43 -31.52
N ALA A 574 14.30 51.97 -31.04
CA ALA A 574 12.90 52.09 -31.56
C ALA A 574 12.12 50.85 -32.08
N ASP A 575 10.81 50.65 -31.84
CA ASP A 575 9.67 51.58 -31.69
C ASP A 575 8.63 51.10 -30.63
N GLU A 576 8.00 52.07 -29.96
CA GLU A 576 6.79 51.98 -29.11
C GLU A 576 5.56 51.52 -29.93
N ILE A 577 4.45 50.98 -29.38
CA ILE A 577 3.38 51.72 -28.68
C ILE A 577 2.39 50.74 -28.00
N GLU A 578 2.01 51.17 -26.79
CA GLU A 578 1.00 50.81 -25.78
C GLU A 578 -0.21 49.91 -26.11
N LEU A 579 -0.52 49.03 -25.14
CA LEU A 579 -1.83 48.40 -24.91
C LEU A 579 -2.71 49.37 -24.10
N ASP A 580 -3.76 49.89 -24.74
CA ASP A 580 -4.83 50.67 -24.10
C ASP A 580 -5.95 49.72 -23.63
N THR A 581 -6.07 49.64 -22.30
CA THR A 581 -7.19 49.06 -21.57
C THR A 581 -8.36 50.05 -21.52
N SER A 582 -9.32 49.92 -22.42
CA SER A 582 -10.68 50.40 -22.17
C SER A 582 -11.68 49.73 -23.11
N LEU A 583 -12.92 49.58 -22.62
CA LEU A 583 -14.12 49.07 -23.31
C LEU A 583 -14.43 47.58 -23.12
N PHE A 584 -14.20 47.06 -21.92
CA PHE A 584 -15.15 46.11 -21.33
C PHE A 584 -16.31 46.91 -20.74
N GLU A 585 -17.35 47.13 -21.55
CA GLU A 585 -18.66 47.51 -21.03
C GLU A 585 -19.75 47.15 -22.05
N ASP A 586 -20.83 46.59 -21.50
CA ASP A 586 -22.16 46.43 -22.09
C ASP A 586 -22.34 45.44 -23.26
N LEU A 587 -22.88 44.25 -22.94
CA LEU A 587 -24.35 44.11 -22.95
C LEU A 587 -24.76 42.74 -22.38
N TYR A 588 -25.26 42.76 -21.15
CA TYR A 588 -26.25 41.78 -20.69
C TYR A 588 -27.56 41.93 -21.51
N SER A 589 -28.27 40.82 -21.66
CA SER A 589 -29.74 40.68 -21.56
C SER A 589 -30.49 40.16 -22.79
N SER A 590 -31.14 39.00 -22.57
CA SER A 590 -32.51 38.61 -23.02
C SER A 590 -32.78 38.51 -24.54
N SER A 591 -33.58 37.60 -25.10
CA SER A 591 -34.47 36.51 -24.67
C SER A 591 -35.19 36.05 -25.95
N GLU A 592 -35.56 34.77 -26.02
CA GLU A 592 -36.75 34.23 -26.72
C GLU A 592 -37.01 34.59 -28.20
N PHE A 593 -37.00 33.55 -29.06
CA PHE A 593 -38.20 33.26 -29.87
C PHE A 593 -38.26 31.77 -30.26
N GLU A 594 -39.19 31.04 -29.65
CA GLU A 594 -39.69 29.76 -30.14
C GLU A 594 -40.55 29.94 -31.41
N ASP A 595 -40.74 28.82 -32.11
CA ASP A 595 -41.99 28.40 -32.74
C ASP A 595 -42.16 28.63 -34.26
N ALA A 596 -41.99 27.53 -35.02
CA ALA A 596 -42.72 27.26 -36.27
C ALA A 596 -42.72 25.75 -36.61
N LEU A 597 -43.67 25.05 -35.98
CA LEU A 597 -44.41 23.86 -36.40
C LEU A 597 -44.31 23.32 -37.86
N MET A 598 -44.26 21.97 -37.94
CA MET A 598 -44.96 21.01 -38.85
C MET A 598 -44.53 20.87 -40.33
N ASP A 599 -44.12 19.68 -40.78
CA ASP A 599 -45.02 18.61 -41.30
C ASP A 599 -44.24 17.36 -41.81
N SER A 600 -44.91 16.20 -41.68
CA SER A 600 -44.77 14.82 -42.21
C SER A 600 -43.61 14.42 -43.15
N ASP A 601 -43.00 13.23 -42.99
CA ASP A 601 -43.53 11.92 -43.43
C ASP A 601 -42.56 10.75 -43.11
N THR A 602 -43.14 9.55 -43.02
CA THR A 602 -42.60 8.28 -42.50
C THR A 602 -41.83 7.38 -43.49
N ASP A 603 -41.05 6.46 -42.89
CA ASP A 603 -40.86 5.03 -43.22
C ASP A 603 -39.57 4.48 -43.89
N ASP A 604 -38.98 3.54 -43.13
CA ASP A 604 -38.34 2.25 -43.46
C ASP A 604 -37.15 2.16 -44.46
N ARG A 605 -36.01 1.66 -43.93
CA ARG A 605 -35.34 0.43 -44.42
C ARG A 605 -34.15 -0.04 -43.57
N GLN A 606 -34.24 -1.33 -43.21
CA GLN A 606 -33.22 -2.29 -42.77
C GLN A 606 -31.77 -2.04 -43.26
N LEU A 607 -30.81 -2.16 -42.34
CA LEU A 607 -29.40 -2.44 -42.65
C LEU A 607 -29.05 -3.88 -42.21
N VAL A 608 -28.77 -4.72 -43.20
CA VAL A 608 -28.20 -6.06 -43.05
C VAL A 608 -26.71 -5.95 -43.35
N PHE A 609 -25.84 -6.31 -42.39
CA PHE A 609 -24.40 -6.45 -42.64
C PHE A 609 -24.06 -7.94 -42.77
N ALA A 610 -23.52 -8.30 -43.93
CA ALA A 610 -22.98 -9.62 -44.23
C ALA A 610 -21.45 -9.57 -44.14
N HIS A 611 -20.87 -10.55 -43.44
CA HIS A 611 -19.44 -10.84 -43.36
C HIS A 611 -18.84 -11.25 -44.70
N ALA A 612 -17.57 -10.89 -44.92
CA ALA A 612 -16.67 -11.61 -45.80
C ALA A 612 -15.24 -11.61 -45.20
N GLU A 613 -14.74 -12.81 -44.94
CA GLU A 613 -13.35 -13.14 -44.65
C GLU A 613 -12.47 -12.93 -45.91
N ASN A 614 -11.23 -12.48 -45.74
CA ASN A 614 -10.10 -13.06 -46.49
C ASN A 614 -8.75 -12.69 -45.87
N ASP A 615 -7.95 -13.74 -45.64
CA ASP A 615 -6.53 -13.72 -45.31
C ASP A 615 -5.67 -13.16 -46.46
N SER A 616 -4.54 -12.50 -46.14
CA SER A 616 -3.27 -12.55 -46.89
C SER A 616 -2.14 -11.80 -46.16
N GLU A 617 -1.12 -12.54 -45.72
CA GLU A 617 0.17 -12.06 -45.22
C GLU A 617 0.89 -11.11 -46.19
N TRP A 618 1.44 -9.99 -45.70
CA TRP A 618 2.66 -9.38 -46.26
C TRP A 618 3.57 -8.89 -45.13
N THR A 619 4.73 -9.53 -45.01
CA THR A 619 5.89 -9.10 -44.23
C THR A 619 6.68 -8.05 -45.03
N LEU A 620 7.24 -7.03 -44.37
CA LEU A 620 8.50 -6.38 -44.76
C LEU A 620 9.07 -5.56 -43.59
N VAL A 621 10.38 -5.70 -43.42
CA VAL A 621 11.27 -5.14 -42.39
C VAL A 621 12.05 -3.96 -42.99
N ASP A 622 12.51 -3.04 -42.13
CA ASP A 622 13.55 -1.99 -42.32
C ASP A 622 13.32 -0.92 -43.39
N ASP A 623 13.24 0.36 -42.98
CA ASP A 623 14.44 1.23 -42.87
C ASP A 623 14.05 2.61 -42.30
N LEU A 624 14.99 3.20 -41.56
CA LEU A 624 14.94 4.52 -40.91
C LEU A 624 15.15 5.69 -41.90
N ASP A 625 14.80 6.88 -41.41
CA ASP A 625 15.22 8.25 -41.79
C ASP A 625 14.21 9.13 -42.55
N GLY A 626 13.94 10.32 -41.98
CA GLY A 626 13.43 11.46 -42.75
C GLY A 626 12.50 12.43 -42.01
N GLU A 627 13.13 13.37 -41.31
CA GLU A 627 12.67 14.69 -40.85
C GLU A 627 11.40 15.29 -41.53
N GLN A 628 10.43 15.63 -40.67
CA GLN A 628 9.90 16.99 -40.45
C GLN A 628 9.99 18.01 -41.61
N GLU A 629 8.86 18.24 -42.28
CA GLU A 629 8.33 19.55 -42.76
C GLU A 629 7.22 19.31 -43.80
N ALA A 630 5.98 19.74 -43.52
CA ALA A 630 4.93 20.19 -44.46
C ALA A 630 3.52 19.99 -43.88
N MET A 631 3.15 20.80 -42.89
CA MET A 631 1.74 21.07 -42.60
C MET A 631 1.50 22.58 -42.69
N ASP A 632 1.64 23.08 -43.92
CA ASP A 632 1.25 24.42 -44.32
C ASP A 632 0.63 24.29 -45.71
N ASP A 633 -0.67 23.94 -45.78
CA ASP A 633 -1.55 24.15 -46.95
C ASP A 633 -2.94 23.47 -46.78
N ALA A 634 -3.77 23.95 -45.85
CA ALA A 634 -5.18 23.51 -45.79
C ALA A 634 -6.22 24.57 -45.40
N PHE A 635 -5.84 25.85 -45.19
CA PHE A 635 -6.81 26.93 -44.93
C PHE A 635 -6.66 28.13 -45.87
N THR A 636 -6.15 27.89 -47.07
CA THR A 636 -6.01 28.88 -48.14
C THR A 636 -7.29 28.93 -48.98
N ASN A 637 -8.38 29.49 -48.42
CA ASN A 637 -9.59 30.04 -49.09
C ASN A 637 -10.91 29.47 -48.56
N TRP A 638 -11.56 30.13 -47.58
CA TRP A 638 -13.01 30.38 -47.66
C TRP A 638 -13.44 31.53 -46.72
N GLU A 639 -13.96 32.58 -47.34
CA GLU A 639 -14.59 33.80 -46.81
C GLU A 639 -15.92 33.55 -46.05
N GLY A 640 -16.11 34.27 -44.93
CA GLY A 640 -17.31 34.17 -44.08
C GLY A 640 -18.57 34.85 -44.65
N PRO A 641 -19.58 35.07 -43.79
CA PRO A 641 -20.17 36.41 -43.77
C PRO A 641 -20.32 36.96 -42.35
N LEU A 642 -19.83 38.19 -42.21
CA LEU A 642 -20.28 39.31 -41.37
C LEU A 642 -21.55 39.05 -40.54
N LEU A 643 -21.38 38.81 -39.24
CA LEU A 643 -21.76 39.73 -38.15
C LEU A 643 -21.30 39.17 -36.80
#